data_AF-A0A9P5V7M7-F1
#
_entry.id   AF-A0A9P5V7M7-F1
#
_cell.length_a   1.000
_cell.length_b   1.000
_cell.length_c   1.000
_cell.angle_alpha   90.00
_cell.angle_beta   90.00
_cell.angle_gamma   90.00
#
_symmetry.space_group_name_H-M   'P 1'
#
loop_
_entity.id
_entity.type
_entity.pdbx_description
1 polymer ?
#
loop_
_entity_poly.entity_id
_entity_poly.type
_entity_poly.pdbx_seq_one_letter_code
_entity_poly.pdbx_strand_id
1 'polypeptide(L)'
;MASSQSAPTTAASGPALERYKRAFNRFASIERNGEKFMTKDDFVNAIAPGEDYKRLQRSQYGILFNVVDREQKGYLSLSDFIVFENLLSHPDAEYEIAFRLFDTTGSGKITRDQFKQILSANIGKDAIPFDFDCEWLNLYTGGKDNTHEMPYKEFTQLLKGLQAERLRQEFRYYDAETTGYITPDQFKRIMVDIAGHKLSEHVLENLPTLCNIGVGNKISFANVMAFYNVIRDMDMVERVVRKAIENSKDGTITKADFLLTAAKETRFSLFTPMEADIIFHFAGMDNPSGKLTLRDFFRLLDSKWEHALAITHPAAPEVKHGHLHEILKGSYAFLLGSISGAVGATVVYPIDLVKTRMQNQRSKVVGELLYKNSVDCFQKVVRNEGVLGLYRGLGPQLVGVAPEKAIKLTMNDLVRRHLTDKNGNITFVGELIAGGVAGGSQVVFTNPLEIVKIRLQVAGEAAKSLDVGPRPSAMTIVRTLGIVGLYKGASACLLRDIPFSAIYFPVYAHLKKDIYGEGPEHKLTIGQLLISGAAAGMPAAYFTTPADVIKTRLQVEAKKGQSTYTGIIDAARKIYAEEGFRAFFKGGPARIFRSSPQFGTTLMVYEVLQRAFPYDGAQETAQQALAHTRNLAHVDDLSYLQSKNALKILLDVHYKFGIVPPNAKIPSASTS
;
A
#
# COMPACT_ATOMS: atom_id res chain seq x y z
N MET A 1 15.34 -43.11 42.71
CA MET A 1 16.34 -42.92 41.62
C MET A 1 15.63 -43.09 40.30
N ALA A 2 15.06 -42.01 39.77
CA ALA A 2 14.54 -41.93 38.41
C ALA A 2 15.09 -40.61 37.86
N SER A 3 16.02 -40.76 36.94
CA SER A 3 16.80 -39.71 36.28
C SER A 3 15.90 -38.63 35.69
N SER A 4 16.20 -37.38 36.03
CA SER A 4 15.78 -36.18 35.31
C SER A 4 16.08 -36.33 33.82
N GLN A 5 15.05 -36.65 33.03
CA GLN A 5 15.13 -36.46 31.58
C GLN A 5 15.01 -34.95 31.32
N SER A 6 16.14 -34.26 31.42
CA SER A 6 16.35 -33.01 30.70
C SER A 6 16.16 -33.32 29.22
N ALA A 7 15.12 -32.74 28.61
CA ALA A 7 15.00 -32.73 27.16
C ALA A 7 16.33 -32.24 26.55
N PRO A 8 16.79 -32.81 25.43
CA PRO A 8 18.07 -32.41 24.84
C PRO A 8 17.94 -30.94 24.43
N THR A 9 18.61 -30.05 25.17
CA THR A 9 18.88 -28.68 24.74
C THR A 9 19.55 -28.77 23.39
N THR A 10 18.81 -28.53 22.31
CA THR A 10 19.38 -28.32 20.99
C THR A 10 20.29 -27.11 21.11
N ALA A 11 21.59 -27.37 21.21
CA ALA A 11 22.59 -26.33 21.26
C ALA A 11 22.40 -25.41 20.05
N ALA A 12 22.20 -24.13 20.29
CA ALA A 12 22.11 -23.13 19.24
C ALA A 12 23.28 -23.28 18.27
N SER A 13 23.01 -23.33 16.97
CA SER A 13 24.05 -23.39 15.94
C SER A 13 25.00 -22.20 16.11
N GLY A 14 26.29 -22.39 15.80
CA GLY A 14 27.33 -21.36 15.99
C GLY A 14 26.96 -19.93 15.54
N PRO A 15 26.25 -19.73 14.41
CA PRO A 15 25.79 -18.41 13.97
C PRO A 15 24.75 -17.76 14.90
N ALA A 16 23.82 -18.55 15.48
CA ALA A 16 22.78 -18.05 16.36
C ALA A 16 23.33 -17.66 17.74
N LEU A 17 24.27 -18.43 18.27
CA LEU A 17 24.94 -18.14 19.54
C LEU A 17 25.70 -16.81 19.49
N GLU A 18 26.43 -16.56 18.39
CA GLU A 18 27.15 -15.29 18.18
C GLU A 18 26.21 -14.09 17.99
N ARG A 19 24.99 -14.32 17.50
CA ARG A 19 23.93 -13.30 17.46
C ARG A 19 23.41 -12.98 18.86
N TYR A 20 23.10 -13.99 19.67
CA TYR A 20 22.61 -13.79 21.04
C TYR A 20 23.64 -13.06 21.91
N LYS A 21 24.92 -13.41 21.80
CA LYS A 21 26.01 -12.69 22.47
C LYS A 21 26.09 -11.22 22.04
N ARG A 22 25.95 -10.93 20.75
CA ARG A 22 25.94 -9.54 20.24
C ARG A 22 24.74 -8.75 20.76
N ALA A 23 23.55 -9.35 20.78
CA ALA A 23 22.35 -8.73 21.34
C ALA A 23 22.52 -8.44 22.85
N PHE A 24 22.96 -9.43 23.62
CA PHE A 24 23.23 -9.28 25.06
C PHE A 24 24.22 -8.14 25.33
N ASN A 25 25.37 -8.15 24.65
CA ASN A 25 26.43 -7.15 24.87
C ASN A 25 26.04 -5.72 24.47
N ARG A 26 25.03 -5.57 23.60
CA ARG A 26 24.51 -4.27 23.17
C ARG A 26 23.66 -3.60 24.25
N PHE A 27 22.91 -4.39 25.03
CA PHE A 27 21.95 -3.88 26.00
C PHE A 27 22.40 -4.05 27.46
N ALA A 28 23.31 -4.97 27.77
CA ALA A 28 23.82 -5.16 29.13
C ALA A 28 24.54 -3.91 29.67
N SER A 29 23.98 -3.32 30.72
CA SER A 29 24.49 -2.09 31.33
C SER A 29 25.32 -2.31 32.61
N ILE A 30 25.12 -3.42 33.31
CA ILE A 30 25.84 -3.72 34.57
C ILE A 30 27.11 -4.50 34.25
N GLU A 31 28.23 -4.13 34.88
CA GLU A 31 29.48 -4.89 34.82
C GLU A 31 29.95 -5.22 36.24
N ARG A 32 30.20 -6.51 36.53
CA ARG A 32 30.75 -6.99 37.81
C ARG A 32 31.84 -8.01 37.54
N ASN A 33 33.01 -7.83 38.13
CA ASN A 33 34.16 -8.75 37.99
C ASN A 33 34.56 -9.05 36.53
N GLY A 34 34.36 -8.11 35.60
CA GLY A 34 34.65 -8.28 34.17
C GLY A 34 33.56 -9.02 33.37
N GLU A 35 32.45 -9.39 34.01
CA GLU A 35 31.27 -9.97 33.35
C GLU A 35 30.13 -8.95 33.28
N LYS A 36 29.41 -8.95 32.15
CA LYS A 36 28.26 -8.07 31.92
C LYS A 36 26.95 -8.75 32.31
N PHE A 37 26.03 -7.97 32.85
CA PHE A 37 24.69 -8.39 33.28
C PHE A 37 23.62 -7.42 32.75
N MET A 38 22.43 -7.93 32.48
CA MET A 38 21.28 -7.14 32.05
C MET A 38 20.32 -6.89 33.22
N THR A 39 19.89 -5.64 33.38
CA THR A 39 18.77 -5.28 34.26
C THR A 39 17.42 -5.64 33.63
N LYS A 40 16.34 -5.51 34.40
CA LYS A 40 14.98 -5.66 33.88
C LYS A 40 14.69 -4.69 32.74
N ASP A 41 15.14 -3.44 32.84
CA ASP A 41 14.93 -2.45 31.79
C ASP A 41 15.79 -2.75 30.56
N ASP A 42 17.04 -3.17 30.73
CA ASP A 42 17.91 -3.62 29.63
C ASP A 42 17.31 -4.81 28.88
N PHE A 43 16.74 -5.76 29.63
CA PHE A 43 16.06 -6.92 29.07
C PHE A 43 14.84 -6.50 28.25
N VAL A 44 13.96 -5.66 28.81
CA VAL A 44 12.81 -5.11 28.09
C VAL A 44 13.27 -4.34 26.84
N ASN A 45 14.37 -3.58 26.91
CA ASN A 45 14.92 -2.87 25.75
C ASN A 45 15.44 -3.80 24.65
N ALA A 46 15.88 -5.01 25.03
CA ALA A 46 16.38 -6.01 24.09
C ALA A 46 15.25 -6.81 23.41
N ILE A 47 14.10 -6.97 24.07
CA ILE A 47 13.01 -7.85 23.61
C ILE A 47 11.72 -7.12 23.22
N ALA A 48 11.57 -5.85 23.60
CA ALA A 48 10.42 -5.02 23.26
C ALA A 48 10.75 -4.11 22.07
N PRO A 49 9.87 -4.03 21.06
CA PRO A 49 10.06 -3.15 19.90
C PRO A 49 10.04 -1.66 20.30
N GLY A 50 10.72 -0.83 19.50
CA GLY A 50 10.98 0.58 19.82
C GLY A 50 9.79 1.55 19.73
N GLU A 51 8.67 1.12 19.13
CA GLU A 51 7.41 1.87 19.09
C GLU A 51 6.39 1.20 20.00
N ASP A 52 5.68 1.99 20.82
CA ASP A 52 4.57 1.52 21.63
C ASP A 52 3.49 0.95 20.70
N TYR A 53 3.45 -0.38 20.54
CA TYR A 53 2.29 -1.03 19.97
C TYR A 53 1.12 -0.70 20.90
N LYS A 54 0.17 0.12 20.44
CA LYS A 54 -0.95 0.70 21.21
C LYS A 54 -1.75 -0.25 22.13
N ARG A 55 -1.54 -1.57 22.05
CA ARG A 55 -2.24 -2.62 22.82
C ARG A 55 -1.34 -3.44 23.75
N LEU A 56 -0.03 -3.44 23.51
CA LEU A 56 0.97 -4.14 24.30
C LEU A 56 1.87 -3.08 24.92
N GLN A 57 1.65 -2.80 26.20
CA GLN A 57 2.51 -1.84 26.88
C GLN A 57 3.90 -2.44 27.04
N ARG A 58 4.94 -1.64 26.78
CA ARG A 58 6.33 -2.03 26.98
C ARG A 58 6.61 -2.60 28.39
N SER A 59 5.89 -2.10 29.40
CA SER A 59 5.93 -2.59 30.78
C SER A 59 5.53 -4.08 30.92
N GLN A 60 4.65 -4.60 30.08
CA GLN A 60 4.16 -5.98 30.14
C GLN A 60 5.22 -7.01 29.71
N TYR A 61 6.18 -6.60 28.84
CA TYR A 61 7.34 -7.43 28.53
C TYR A 61 8.23 -7.69 29.76
N GLY A 62 8.10 -6.85 30.80
CA GLY A 62 8.76 -7.06 32.08
C GLY A 62 8.33 -8.32 32.83
N ILE A 63 7.20 -8.96 32.49
CA ILE A 63 6.83 -10.27 33.06
C ILE A 63 7.82 -11.34 32.59
N LEU A 64 8.24 -11.29 31.33
CA LEU A 64 9.14 -12.27 30.74
C LEU A 64 10.49 -12.28 31.47
N PHE A 65 10.91 -11.16 32.05
CA PHE A 65 12.10 -11.10 32.90
C PHE A 65 12.00 -12.08 34.08
N ASN A 66 10.85 -12.15 34.75
CA ASN A 66 10.65 -13.03 35.91
C ASN A 66 10.68 -14.52 35.51
N VAL A 67 10.35 -14.83 34.26
CA VAL A 67 10.42 -16.20 33.73
C VAL A 67 11.88 -16.64 33.52
N VAL A 68 12.74 -15.69 33.17
CA VAL A 68 14.18 -15.94 32.99
C VAL A 68 14.92 -15.93 34.33
N ASP A 69 14.62 -14.97 35.20
CA ASP A 69 15.24 -14.82 36.52
C ASP A 69 14.59 -15.75 37.57
N ARG A 70 14.76 -17.05 37.40
CA ARG A 70 14.18 -18.07 38.31
C ARG A 70 14.72 -17.99 39.73
N GLU A 71 15.96 -17.53 39.88
CA GLU A 71 16.63 -17.36 41.16
C GLU A 71 16.32 -16.02 41.83
N GLN A 72 15.51 -15.15 41.20
CA GLN A 72 15.13 -13.83 41.71
C GLN A 72 16.34 -12.96 42.07
N LYS A 73 17.39 -13.02 41.24
CA LYS A 73 18.65 -12.26 41.40
C LYS A 73 18.46 -10.77 41.14
N GLY A 74 17.46 -10.40 40.34
CA GLY A 74 17.21 -9.04 39.85
C GLY A 74 18.11 -8.62 38.67
N TYR A 75 18.90 -9.54 38.12
CA TYR A 75 19.77 -9.32 36.96
C TYR A 75 19.96 -10.62 36.17
N LEU A 76 20.22 -10.51 34.87
CA LEU A 76 20.41 -11.66 33.97
C LEU A 76 21.85 -11.77 33.48
N SER A 77 22.41 -12.98 33.54
CA SER A 77 23.70 -13.32 32.92
C SER A 77 23.55 -13.63 31.42
N LEU A 78 24.67 -13.70 30.71
CA LEU A 78 24.68 -14.12 29.31
C LEU A 78 24.10 -15.54 29.14
N SER A 79 24.37 -16.45 30.08
CA SER A 79 23.79 -17.80 30.07
C SER A 79 22.27 -17.77 30.21
N ASP A 80 21.73 -16.93 31.10
CA ASP A 80 20.29 -16.82 31.32
C ASP A 80 19.59 -16.29 30.06
N PHE A 81 20.20 -15.29 29.39
CA PHE A 81 19.69 -14.74 28.15
C PHE A 81 19.71 -15.74 26.98
N ILE A 82 20.76 -16.57 26.87
CA ILE A 82 20.84 -17.63 25.86
C ILE A 82 19.78 -18.71 26.13
N VAL A 83 19.53 -19.07 27.39
CA VAL A 83 18.47 -20.03 27.76
C VAL A 83 17.10 -19.48 27.37
N PHE A 84 16.86 -18.18 27.56
CA PHE A 84 15.63 -17.52 27.13
C PHE A 84 15.44 -17.52 25.61
N GLU A 85 16.46 -17.16 24.84
CA GLU A 85 16.40 -17.17 23.37
C GLU A 85 16.20 -18.59 22.81
N ASN A 86 16.81 -19.60 23.44
CA ASN A 86 16.57 -21.00 23.09
C ASN A 86 15.14 -21.43 23.45
N LEU A 87 14.61 -21.01 24.59
CA LEU A 87 13.22 -21.25 24.98
C LEU A 87 12.26 -20.66 23.94
N LEU A 88 12.50 -19.43 23.47
CA LEU A 88 11.70 -18.79 22.43
C LEU A 88 11.75 -19.51 21.07
N SER A 89 12.81 -20.29 20.83
CA SER A 89 12.95 -21.08 19.60
C SER A 89 12.13 -22.37 19.60
N HIS A 90 11.59 -22.80 20.75
CA HIS A 90 10.74 -23.97 20.84
C HIS A 90 9.38 -23.75 20.13
N PRO A 91 8.81 -24.81 19.53
CA PRO A 91 7.52 -24.71 18.83
C PRO A 91 6.34 -24.39 19.76
N ASP A 92 6.44 -24.75 21.04
CA ASP A 92 5.45 -24.53 22.10
C ASP A 92 5.92 -23.52 23.17
N ALA A 93 6.89 -22.66 22.81
CA ALA A 93 7.50 -21.67 23.70
C ALA A 93 6.49 -20.83 24.49
N GLU A 94 5.35 -20.49 23.88
CA GLU A 94 4.28 -19.72 24.51
C GLU A 94 3.70 -20.42 25.74
N TYR A 95 3.41 -21.71 25.63
CA TYR A 95 2.89 -22.51 26.74
C TYR A 95 3.97 -22.78 27.78
N GLU A 96 5.21 -23.00 27.36
CA GLU A 96 6.33 -23.25 28.27
C GLU A 96 6.65 -22.01 29.13
N ILE A 97 6.61 -20.82 28.53
CA ILE A 97 6.77 -19.54 29.24
C ILE A 97 5.64 -19.33 30.24
N ALA A 98 4.39 -19.59 29.83
CA ALA A 98 3.26 -19.52 30.75
C ALA A 98 3.40 -20.52 31.90
N PHE A 99 3.78 -21.77 31.62
CA PHE A 99 3.99 -22.77 32.66
C PHE A 99 5.06 -22.35 33.66
N ARG A 100 6.21 -21.86 33.18
CA ARG A 100 7.31 -21.38 34.04
C ARG A 100 6.92 -20.15 34.87
N LEU A 101 6.01 -19.31 34.39
CA LEU A 101 5.49 -18.18 35.16
C LEU A 101 4.63 -18.64 36.35
N PHE A 102 3.86 -19.72 36.17
CA PHE A 102 2.96 -20.25 37.20
C PHE A 102 3.65 -21.26 38.13
N ASP A 103 4.68 -21.97 37.67
CA ASP A 103 5.55 -22.84 38.49
C ASP A 103 6.64 -22.04 39.21
N THR A 104 6.21 -21.28 40.23
CA THR A 104 7.10 -20.43 41.04
C THR A 104 8.15 -21.20 41.83
N THR A 105 7.88 -22.48 42.16
CA THR A 105 8.77 -23.33 42.94
C THR A 105 9.74 -24.13 42.07
N GLY A 106 9.54 -24.16 40.75
CA GLY A 106 10.31 -24.96 39.82
C GLY A 106 10.14 -26.46 40.01
N SER A 107 9.02 -26.87 40.59
CA SER A 107 8.70 -28.27 40.91
C SER A 107 8.35 -29.10 39.67
N GLY A 108 8.10 -28.45 38.54
CA GLY A 108 7.59 -29.09 37.33
C GLY A 108 6.10 -29.42 37.39
N LYS A 109 5.38 -28.89 38.38
CA LYS A 109 3.93 -29.00 38.53
C LYS A 109 3.34 -27.71 39.12
N ILE A 110 2.06 -27.47 38.87
CA ILE A 110 1.35 -26.28 39.34
C ILE A 110 0.22 -26.70 40.27
N THR A 111 0.24 -26.16 41.49
CA THR A 111 -0.84 -26.31 42.48
C THR A 111 -1.96 -25.30 42.23
N ARG A 112 -3.16 -25.59 42.76
CA ARG A 112 -4.29 -24.65 42.73
C ARG A 112 -3.95 -23.31 43.37
N ASP A 113 -3.24 -23.32 44.49
CA ASP A 113 -2.89 -22.11 45.23
C ASP A 113 -1.90 -21.24 44.46
N GLN A 114 -0.89 -21.84 43.81
CA GLN A 114 0.00 -21.13 42.90
C GLN A 114 -0.77 -20.50 41.73
N PHE A 115 -1.69 -21.26 41.13
CA PHE A 115 -2.53 -20.77 40.05
C PHE A 115 -3.38 -19.57 40.49
N LYS A 116 -4.03 -19.68 41.65
CA LYS A 116 -4.83 -18.60 42.24
C LYS A 116 -4.00 -17.36 42.55
N GLN A 117 -2.85 -17.54 43.20
CA GLN A 117 -1.98 -16.44 43.58
C GLN A 117 -1.48 -15.65 42.37
N ILE A 118 -0.97 -16.35 41.35
CA ILE A 118 -0.42 -15.70 40.14
C ILE A 118 -1.53 -15.04 39.33
N LEU A 119 -2.70 -15.68 39.20
CA LEU A 119 -3.82 -15.09 38.48
C LEU A 119 -4.33 -13.82 39.19
N SER A 120 -4.58 -13.88 40.50
CA SER A 120 -5.04 -12.73 41.28
C SER A 120 -4.02 -11.60 41.36
N ALA A 121 -2.71 -11.89 41.33
CA ALA A 121 -1.66 -10.87 41.36
C ALA A 121 -1.56 -10.07 40.05
N ASN A 122 -1.97 -10.66 38.92
CA ASN A 122 -1.82 -10.07 37.59
C ASN A 122 -3.13 -9.54 36.99
N ILE A 123 -4.27 -9.81 37.62
CA ILE A 123 -5.56 -9.22 37.26
C ILE A 123 -5.71 -7.86 37.97
N GLY A 124 -6.10 -6.82 37.24
CA GLY A 124 -6.28 -5.47 37.79
C GLY A 124 -7.42 -5.40 38.80
N LYS A 125 -7.34 -4.48 39.77
CA LYS A 125 -8.36 -4.31 40.83
C LYS A 125 -9.78 -4.01 40.30
N ASP A 126 -9.87 -3.47 39.08
CA ASP A 126 -11.13 -3.10 38.44
C ASP A 126 -11.74 -4.25 37.62
N ALA A 127 -11.06 -5.39 37.52
CA ALA A 127 -11.53 -6.53 36.73
C ALA A 127 -12.53 -7.39 37.52
N ILE A 128 -13.37 -8.10 36.79
CA ILE A 128 -14.37 -9.01 37.36
C ILE A 128 -13.64 -10.19 38.04
N PRO A 129 -13.97 -10.51 39.29
CA PRO A 129 -13.30 -11.58 40.02
C PRO A 129 -13.58 -12.95 39.36
N PHE A 130 -12.54 -13.76 39.24
CA PHE A 130 -12.65 -15.15 38.82
C PHE A 130 -13.01 -16.03 40.03
N ASP A 131 -14.05 -16.85 39.88
CA ASP A 131 -14.43 -17.86 40.85
C ASP A 131 -13.52 -19.08 40.71
N PHE A 132 -12.56 -19.19 41.64
CA PHE A 132 -11.63 -20.31 41.72
C PHE A 132 -12.29 -21.58 42.27
N ASP A 133 -13.44 -21.49 42.92
CA ASP A 133 -14.14 -22.65 43.49
C ASP A 133 -15.16 -23.27 42.53
N CYS A 134 -15.11 -22.85 41.25
CA CYS A 134 -15.99 -23.32 40.20
C CYS A 134 -15.78 -24.81 39.88
N GLU A 135 -16.87 -25.46 39.45
CA GLU A 135 -16.87 -26.87 39.05
C GLU A 135 -15.84 -27.17 37.96
N TRP A 136 -15.69 -26.25 36.99
CA TRP A 136 -14.74 -26.39 35.90
C TRP A 136 -13.29 -26.50 36.40
N LEU A 137 -12.84 -25.65 37.33
CA LEU A 137 -11.47 -25.70 37.84
C LEU A 137 -11.27 -26.94 38.73
N ASN A 138 -12.29 -27.35 39.47
CA ASN A 138 -12.26 -28.55 40.31
C ASN A 138 -12.02 -29.83 39.50
N LEU A 139 -12.39 -29.87 38.21
CA LEU A 139 -12.06 -30.98 37.31
C LEU A 139 -10.56 -31.08 37.00
N TYR A 140 -9.83 -29.96 37.06
CA TYR A 140 -8.39 -29.93 36.85
C TYR A 140 -7.59 -30.06 38.14
N THR A 141 -8.08 -29.52 39.28
CA THR A 141 -7.32 -29.49 40.55
C THR A 141 -7.78 -30.52 41.59
N GLY A 142 -8.86 -31.25 41.31
CA GLY A 142 -9.52 -32.17 42.25
C GLY A 142 -10.42 -31.43 43.23
N GLY A 143 -11.70 -31.85 43.33
CA GLY A 143 -12.73 -31.05 44.01
C GLY A 143 -12.78 -31.08 45.55
N LYS A 144 -12.40 -32.18 46.22
CA LYS A 144 -12.53 -32.29 47.69
C LYS A 144 -11.22 -32.14 48.47
N ASP A 145 -10.09 -32.53 47.87
CA ASP A 145 -8.81 -32.59 48.58
C ASP A 145 -7.77 -31.58 48.04
N ASN A 146 -8.04 -30.90 46.91
CA ASN A 146 -7.08 -30.00 46.22
C ASN A 146 -5.68 -30.60 46.02
N THR A 147 -5.57 -31.93 45.97
CA THR A 147 -4.30 -32.66 45.95
C THR A 147 -3.71 -32.83 44.56
N HIS A 148 -4.46 -32.53 43.50
CA HIS A 148 -3.98 -32.74 42.15
C HIS A 148 -3.07 -31.58 41.71
N GLU A 149 -1.79 -31.91 41.54
CA GLU A 149 -0.78 -31.01 41.01
C GLU A 149 -0.71 -31.16 39.49
N MET A 150 -0.96 -30.08 38.76
CA MET A 150 -1.06 -30.12 37.30
C MET A 150 0.33 -30.14 36.64
N PRO A 151 0.70 -31.21 35.91
CA PRO A 151 1.90 -31.22 35.08
C PRO A 151 1.71 -30.32 33.85
N TYR A 152 2.83 -30.01 33.17
CA TYR A 152 2.87 -29.14 31.98
C TYR A 152 1.72 -29.35 30.99
N LYS A 153 1.52 -30.58 30.52
CA LYS A 153 0.50 -30.91 29.51
C LYS A 153 -0.95 -30.67 29.96
N GLU A 154 -1.23 -30.82 31.25
CA GLU A 154 -2.57 -30.57 31.78
C GLU A 154 -2.80 -29.07 31.97
N PHE A 155 -1.77 -28.35 32.41
CA PHE A 155 -1.82 -26.89 32.52
C PHE A 155 -2.02 -26.22 31.16
N THR A 156 -1.38 -26.68 30.09
CA THR A 156 -1.60 -26.12 28.74
C THR A 156 -3.05 -26.28 28.28
N GLN A 157 -3.68 -27.42 28.62
CA GLN A 157 -5.08 -27.68 28.31
C GLN A 157 -6.02 -26.82 29.18
N LEU A 158 -5.68 -26.62 30.45
CA LEU A 158 -6.41 -25.70 31.34
C LEU A 158 -6.40 -24.28 30.78
N LEU A 159 -5.24 -23.75 30.38
CA LEU A 159 -5.13 -22.40 29.81
C LEU A 159 -6.02 -22.22 28.58
N LYS A 160 -6.10 -23.24 27.71
CA LYS A 160 -6.97 -23.22 26.53
C LYS A 160 -8.46 -23.14 26.89
N GLY A 161 -8.88 -23.77 27.99
CA GLY A 161 -10.27 -23.74 28.46
C GLY A 161 -10.62 -22.52 29.33
N LEU A 162 -9.62 -21.90 29.96
CA LEU A 162 -9.79 -20.82 30.93
C LEU A 162 -10.55 -19.62 30.37
N GLN A 163 -10.27 -19.23 29.12
CA GLN A 163 -10.94 -18.11 28.46
C GLN A 163 -12.46 -18.29 28.35
N ALA A 164 -12.89 -19.50 27.99
CA ALA A 164 -14.31 -19.82 27.83
C ALA A 164 -15.03 -19.89 29.19
N GLU A 165 -14.37 -20.41 30.22
CA GLU A 165 -14.94 -20.42 31.57
C GLU A 165 -15.03 -19.01 32.16
N ARG A 166 -14.00 -18.18 31.96
CA ARG A 166 -14.02 -16.79 32.38
C ARG A 166 -15.15 -16.02 31.70
N LEU A 167 -15.35 -16.22 30.40
CA LEU A 167 -16.49 -15.66 29.66
C LEU A 167 -17.84 -16.04 30.29
N ARG A 168 -17.99 -17.32 30.66
CA ARG A 168 -19.20 -17.83 31.31
C ARG A 168 -19.43 -17.19 32.67
N GLN A 169 -18.38 -17.04 33.47
CA GLN A 169 -18.46 -16.41 34.80
C GLN A 169 -18.77 -14.91 34.69
N GLU A 170 -18.12 -14.18 33.78
CA GLU A 170 -18.39 -12.74 33.58
C GLU A 170 -19.82 -12.50 33.04
N PHE A 171 -20.30 -13.36 32.14
CA PHE A 171 -21.70 -13.30 31.70
C PHE A 171 -22.66 -13.49 32.88
N ARG A 172 -22.43 -14.52 33.70
CA ARG A 172 -23.24 -14.80 34.90
C ARG A 172 -23.17 -13.66 35.93
N TYR A 173 -22.03 -12.99 36.04
CA TYR A 173 -21.86 -11.84 36.92
C TYR A 173 -22.79 -10.67 36.53
N TYR A 174 -22.95 -10.40 35.24
CA TYR A 174 -23.87 -9.35 34.76
C TYR A 174 -25.33 -9.81 34.66
N ASP A 175 -25.58 -11.10 34.41
CA ASP A 175 -26.92 -11.70 34.39
C ASP A 175 -27.31 -12.25 35.79
N ALA A 176 -27.32 -11.36 36.78
CA ALA A 176 -27.63 -11.74 38.17
C ALA A 176 -29.03 -12.35 38.34
N GLU A 177 -29.97 -11.98 37.45
CA GLU A 177 -31.35 -12.49 37.43
C GLU A 177 -31.50 -13.81 36.65
N THR A 178 -30.42 -14.35 36.07
CA THR A 178 -30.43 -15.59 35.27
C THR A 178 -31.42 -15.57 34.10
N THR A 179 -31.58 -14.39 33.49
CA THR A 179 -32.50 -14.18 32.36
C THR A 179 -31.96 -14.75 31.06
N GLY A 180 -30.65 -15.00 30.98
CA GLY A 180 -29.94 -15.39 29.77
C GLY A 180 -29.57 -14.23 28.86
N TYR A 181 -29.71 -12.98 29.33
CA TYR A 181 -29.49 -11.76 28.55
C TYR A 181 -28.69 -10.70 29.30
N ILE A 182 -27.85 -9.96 28.57
CA ILE A 182 -27.08 -8.82 29.07
C ILE A 182 -27.30 -7.59 28.19
N THR A 183 -26.94 -6.40 28.68
CA THR A 183 -27.00 -5.17 27.90
C THR A 183 -25.81 -5.05 26.93
N PRO A 184 -25.94 -4.26 25.85
CA PRO A 184 -24.83 -4.03 24.91
C PRO A 184 -23.56 -3.45 25.56
N ASP A 185 -23.71 -2.59 26.56
CA ASP A 185 -22.57 -2.01 27.29
C ASP A 185 -21.88 -3.04 28.18
N GLN A 186 -22.65 -3.93 28.83
CA GLN A 186 -22.10 -5.04 29.60
C GLN A 186 -21.33 -6.01 28.69
N PHE A 187 -21.90 -6.36 27.54
CA PHE A 187 -21.23 -7.16 26.52
C PHE A 187 -19.90 -6.54 26.09
N LYS A 188 -19.88 -5.24 25.80
CA LYS A 188 -18.66 -4.52 25.42
C LYS A 188 -17.58 -4.65 26.50
N ARG A 189 -17.93 -4.52 27.79
CA ARG A 189 -16.98 -4.67 28.91
C ARG A 189 -16.40 -6.08 28.96
N ILE A 190 -17.25 -7.12 28.92
CA ILE A 190 -16.82 -8.53 28.92
C ILE A 190 -15.85 -8.80 27.77
N MET A 191 -16.17 -8.34 26.55
CA MET A 191 -15.32 -8.57 25.38
C MET A 191 -13.98 -7.84 25.43
N VAL A 192 -13.96 -6.62 25.95
CA VAL A 192 -12.71 -5.89 26.19
C VAL A 192 -11.84 -6.62 27.21
N ASP A 193 -12.45 -7.15 28.27
CA ASP A 193 -11.75 -7.82 29.37
C ASP A 193 -11.15 -9.19 28.99
N ILE A 194 -11.77 -9.88 28.02
CA ILE A 194 -11.37 -11.23 27.59
C ILE A 194 -10.56 -11.22 26.29
N ALA A 195 -10.94 -10.39 25.32
CA ALA A 195 -10.41 -10.44 23.96
C ALA A 195 -10.00 -9.07 23.39
N GLY A 196 -9.90 -8.02 24.23
CA GLY A 196 -9.60 -6.66 23.77
C GLY A 196 -8.31 -6.54 22.95
N HIS A 197 -7.28 -7.34 23.24
CA HIS A 197 -6.04 -7.36 22.49
C HIS A 197 -6.18 -7.97 21.08
N LYS A 198 -7.16 -8.86 20.86
CA LYS A 198 -7.41 -9.55 19.58
C LYS A 198 -8.31 -8.75 18.62
N LEU A 199 -9.16 -7.86 19.13
CA LEU A 199 -10.22 -7.19 18.36
C LEU A 199 -9.79 -5.86 17.75
N SER A 200 -10.04 -5.59 16.46
CA SER A 200 -9.72 -4.29 15.84
C SER A 200 -10.45 -3.11 16.52
N GLU A 201 -9.94 -1.87 16.39
CA GLU A 201 -10.61 -0.69 16.96
C GLU A 201 -12.03 -0.52 16.39
N HIS A 202 -12.17 -0.81 15.08
CA HIS A 202 -13.47 -0.82 14.41
C HIS A 202 -14.46 -1.78 15.08
N VAL A 203 -14.02 -3.00 15.42
CA VAL A 203 -14.90 -3.95 16.11
C VAL A 203 -15.20 -3.46 17.53
N LEU A 204 -14.20 -2.98 18.27
CA LEU A 204 -14.36 -2.49 19.66
C LEU A 204 -15.34 -1.32 19.80
N GLU A 205 -15.31 -0.37 18.88
CA GLU A 205 -16.24 0.76 18.85
C GLU A 205 -17.68 0.28 18.62
N ASN A 206 -17.83 -0.74 17.78
CA ASN A 206 -19.12 -1.20 17.28
C ASN A 206 -19.65 -2.46 17.97
N LEU A 207 -18.97 -3.00 18.99
CA LEU A 207 -19.44 -4.13 19.81
C LEU A 207 -20.91 -4.00 20.25
N PRO A 208 -21.42 -2.81 20.66
CA PRO A 208 -22.81 -2.68 21.08
C PRO A 208 -23.83 -2.98 19.96
N THR A 209 -23.43 -2.84 18.69
CA THR A 209 -24.33 -3.07 17.53
C THR A 209 -24.70 -4.54 17.35
N LEU A 210 -24.06 -5.46 18.06
CA LEU A 210 -24.38 -6.90 18.01
C LEU A 210 -25.85 -7.18 18.39
N CYS A 211 -26.48 -6.32 19.19
CA CYS A 211 -27.92 -6.45 19.50
C CYS A 211 -28.80 -6.38 18.24
N ASN A 212 -28.34 -5.76 17.15
CA ASN A 212 -29.10 -5.62 15.91
C ASN A 212 -29.25 -6.95 15.14
N ILE A 213 -28.44 -7.96 15.44
CA ILE A 213 -28.56 -9.30 14.83
C ILE A 213 -29.68 -10.10 15.51
N GLY A 214 -29.93 -9.86 16.80
CA GLY A 214 -30.91 -10.57 17.60
C GLY A 214 -32.29 -9.92 17.60
N VAL A 215 -33.30 -10.66 18.07
CA VAL A 215 -34.65 -10.12 18.30
C VAL A 215 -34.66 -9.38 19.65
N GLY A 216 -34.27 -8.10 19.64
CA GLY A 216 -34.40 -7.20 20.78
C GLY A 216 -33.13 -6.43 21.15
N ASN A 217 -33.27 -5.45 22.06
CA ASN A 217 -32.17 -4.57 22.47
C ASN A 217 -31.17 -5.20 23.47
N LYS A 218 -31.27 -6.52 23.72
CA LYS A 218 -30.43 -7.27 24.65
C LYS A 218 -29.64 -8.35 23.92
N ILE A 219 -28.49 -8.73 24.47
CA ILE A 219 -27.58 -9.73 23.90
C ILE A 219 -27.70 -11.02 24.70
N SER A 220 -28.03 -12.13 24.04
CA SER A 220 -28.16 -13.45 24.67
C SER A 220 -26.79 -14.11 24.89
N PHE A 221 -26.73 -15.09 25.80
CA PHE A 221 -25.52 -15.91 25.98
C PHE A 221 -25.03 -16.57 24.67
N ALA A 222 -25.98 -17.00 23.82
CA ALA A 222 -25.66 -17.59 22.52
C ALA A 222 -24.91 -16.62 21.60
N ASN A 223 -25.34 -15.35 21.54
CA ASN A 223 -24.66 -14.31 20.75
C ASN A 223 -23.23 -14.07 21.26
N VAL A 224 -23.05 -14.03 22.58
CA VAL A 224 -21.73 -13.85 23.20
C VAL A 224 -20.80 -15.02 22.86
N MET A 225 -21.29 -16.25 22.98
CA MET A 225 -20.51 -17.45 22.65
C MET A 225 -20.16 -17.53 21.16
N ALA A 226 -21.09 -17.19 20.28
CA ALA A 226 -20.85 -17.16 18.83
C ALA A 226 -19.79 -16.12 18.47
N PHE A 227 -19.88 -14.92 19.05
CA PHE A 227 -18.86 -13.88 18.85
C PHE A 227 -17.49 -14.34 19.36
N TYR A 228 -17.43 -14.96 20.54
CA TYR A 228 -16.19 -15.54 21.06
C TYR A 228 -15.59 -16.63 20.15
N ASN A 229 -16.42 -17.54 19.63
CA ASN A 229 -15.95 -18.58 18.70
C ASN A 229 -15.38 -17.98 17.41
N VAL A 230 -15.99 -16.94 16.86
CA VAL A 230 -15.48 -16.22 15.68
C VAL A 230 -14.08 -15.66 15.95
N ILE A 231 -13.85 -15.07 17.13
CA ILE A 231 -12.52 -14.55 17.52
C ILE A 231 -11.51 -15.68 17.70
N ARG A 232 -11.93 -16.79 18.32
CA ARG A 232 -11.05 -17.92 18.58
C ARG A 232 -10.58 -18.56 17.27
N ASP A 233 -11.48 -18.67 16.30
CA ASP A 233 -11.23 -19.37 15.03
C ASP A 233 -10.98 -18.37 13.87
N MET A 234 -10.46 -17.17 14.18
CA MET A 234 -10.27 -16.05 13.24
C MET A 234 -9.40 -16.43 12.02
N ASP A 235 -8.33 -17.19 12.23
CA ASP A 235 -7.44 -17.64 11.14
C ASP A 235 -8.19 -18.55 10.14
N MET A 236 -9.12 -19.35 10.64
CA MET A 236 -9.97 -20.20 9.80
C MET A 236 -11.02 -19.37 9.07
N VAL A 237 -11.58 -18.33 9.71
CA VAL A 237 -12.46 -17.36 9.04
C VAL A 237 -11.72 -16.69 7.89
N GLU A 238 -10.50 -16.19 8.12
CA GLU A 238 -9.67 -15.58 7.07
C GLU A 238 -9.42 -16.54 5.91
N ARG A 239 -9.04 -17.78 6.21
CA ARG A 239 -8.76 -18.79 5.18
C ARG A 239 -9.99 -19.10 4.32
N VAL A 240 -11.16 -19.27 4.95
CA VAL A 240 -12.42 -19.53 4.23
C VAL A 240 -12.84 -18.31 3.40
N VAL A 241 -12.74 -17.10 3.94
CA VAL A 241 -13.06 -15.85 3.22
C VAL A 241 -12.18 -15.70 1.99
N ARG A 242 -10.85 -15.84 2.14
CA ARG A 242 -9.91 -15.75 1.00
C ARG A 242 -10.27 -16.75 -0.08
N LYS A 243 -10.56 -17.99 0.32
CA LYS A 243 -10.91 -19.04 -0.64
C LYS A 243 -12.25 -18.78 -1.34
N ALA A 244 -13.24 -18.28 -0.61
CA ALA A 244 -14.54 -17.94 -1.16
C ALA A 244 -14.42 -16.80 -2.19
N ILE A 245 -13.54 -15.82 -1.93
CA ILE A 245 -13.29 -14.69 -2.83
C ILE A 245 -12.51 -15.12 -4.07
N GLU A 246 -11.49 -15.98 -3.94
CA GLU A 246 -10.78 -16.60 -5.08
C GLU A 246 -11.75 -17.33 -6.03
N ASN A 247 -12.77 -17.97 -5.47
CA ASN A 247 -13.77 -18.71 -6.23
C ASN A 247 -14.88 -17.80 -6.81
N SER A 248 -14.94 -16.53 -6.41
CA SER A 248 -15.93 -15.56 -6.88
C SER A 248 -15.45 -14.84 -8.13
N LYS A 249 -16.32 -14.71 -9.13
CA LYS A 249 -16.01 -14.02 -10.40
C LYS A 249 -15.87 -12.50 -10.23
N ASP A 250 -16.58 -11.94 -9.25
CA ASP A 250 -16.68 -10.50 -9.03
C ASP A 250 -15.83 -10.04 -7.83
N GLY A 251 -15.04 -10.94 -7.22
CA GLY A 251 -14.22 -10.64 -6.04
C GLY A 251 -15.01 -10.30 -4.77
N THR A 252 -16.32 -10.58 -4.75
CA THR A 252 -17.22 -10.36 -3.62
C THR A 252 -17.90 -11.65 -3.20
N ILE A 253 -18.23 -11.79 -1.92
CA ILE A 253 -18.92 -12.97 -1.37
C ILE A 253 -20.15 -12.58 -0.57
N THR A 254 -21.16 -13.46 -0.59
CA THR A 254 -22.31 -13.40 0.31
C THR A 254 -22.15 -14.36 1.48
N LYS A 255 -23.01 -14.25 2.50
CA LYS A 255 -23.06 -15.19 3.63
C LYS A 255 -23.21 -16.65 3.15
N ALA A 256 -24.04 -16.86 2.13
CA ALA A 256 -24.26 -18.19 1.56
C ALA A 256 -23.00 -18.75 0.91
N ASP A 257 -22.25 -17.91 0.18
CA ASP A 257 -20.98 -18.31 -0.44
C ASP A 257 -19.91 -18.66 0.60
N PHE A 258 -19.87 -17.91 1.71
CA PHE A 258 -18.99 -18.21 2.84
C PHE A 258 -19.32 -19.56 3.47
N LEU A 259 -20.58 -19.80 3.83
CA LEU A 259 -21.01 -21.08 4.45
C LEU A 259 -20.82 -22.26 3.50
N LEU A 260 -21.11 -22.08 2.20
CA LEU A 260 -20.90 -23.10 1.18
C LEU A 260 -19.41 -23.42 1.00
N THR A 261 -18.56 -22.40 1.02
CA THR A 261 -17.11 -22.58 0.93
C THR A 261 -16.57 -23.27 2.17
N ALA A 262 -17.02 -22.86 3.36
CA ALA A 262 -16.68 -23.54 4.61
C ALA A 262 -17.03 -25.04 4.52
N ALA A 263 -18.27 -25.36 4.15
CA ALA A 263 -18.73 -26.76 4.04
C ALA A 263 -17.98 -27.58 2.97
N LYS A 264 -17.43 -26.93 1.94
CA LYS A 264 -16.63 -27.60 0.90
C LYS A 264 -15.19 -27.84 1.33
N GLU A 265 -14.60 -26.89 2.03
CA GLU A 265 -13.19 -26.93 2.44
C GLU A 265 -12.98 -27.76 3.72
N THR A 266 -14.04 -27.96 4.52
CA THR A 266 -13.93 -28.64 5.82
C THR A 266 -14.78 -29.89 5.88
N ARG A 267 -14.28 -30.92 6.57
CA ARG A 267 -14.97 -32.22 6.70
C ARG A 267 -16.26 -32.15 7.51
N PHE A 268 -16.36 -31.17 8.40
CA PHE A 268 -17.52 -30.90 9.26
C PHE A 268 -17.89 -29.43 9.16
N SER A 269 -19.15 -29.09 9.48
CA SER A 269 -19.58 -27.68 9.53
C SER A 269 -18.81 -26.96 10.64
N LEU A 270 -17.85 -26.11 10.26
CA LEU A 270 -17.04 -25.35 11.21
C LEU A 270 -17.78 -24.19 11.84
N PHE A 271 -18.65 -23.53 11.07
CA PHE A 271 -19.31 -22.29 11.48
C PHE A 271 -20.82 -22.48 11.58
N THR A 272 -21.41 -21.95 12.64
CA THR A 272 -22.85 -21.85 12.79
C THR A 272 -23.41 -20.70 11.94
N PRO A 273 -24.71 -20.72 11.59
CA PRO A 273 -25.32 -19.59 10.88
C PRO A 273 -25.21 -18.27 11.63
N MET A 274 -25.26 -18.31 12.97
CA MET A 274 -25.13 -17.14 13.84
C MET A 274 -23.71 -16.59 13.86
N GLU A 275 -22.68 -17.44 13.86
CA GLU A 275 -21.28 -17.01 13.70
C GLU A 275 -21.07 -16.34 12.34
N ALA A 276 -21.66 -16.90 11.27
CA ALA A 276 -21.62 -16.27 9.95
C ALA A 276 -22.39 -14.93 9.91
N ASP A 277 -23.52 -14.79 10.62
CA ASP A 277 -24.22 -13.50 10.76
C ASP A 277 -23.34 -12.47 11.44
N ILE A 278 -22.65 -12.84 12.51
CA ILE A 278 -21.73 -11.97 13.24
C ILE A 278 -20.58 -11.51 12.34
N ILE A 279 -19.96 -12.44 11.62
CA ILE A 279 -18.87 -12.13 10.68
C ILE A 279 -19.32 -11.10 9.64
N PHE A 280 -20.48 -11.33 9.00
CA PHE A 280 -21.01 -10.45 7.96
C PHE A 280 -21.57 -9.14 8.50
N HIS A 281 -22.09 -9.12 9.74
CA HIS A 281 -22.53 -7.90 10.42
C HIS A 281 -21.37 -6.95 10.64
N PHE A 282 -20.28 -7.41 11.27
CA PHE A 282 -19.12 -6.57 11.55
C PHE A 282 -18.31 -6.23 10.30
N ALA A 283 -18.24 -7.12 9.31
CA ALA A 283 -17.57 -6.81 8.04
C ALA A 283 -18.40 -5.88 7.14
N GLY A 284 -19.73 -5.93 7.22
CA GLY A 284 -20.64 -5.26 6.29
C GLY A 284 -21.25 -3.94 6.76
N MET A 285 -20.87 -3.40 7.92
CA MET A 285 -21.54 -2.22 8.50
C MET A 285 -21.59 -0.99 7.59
N ASP A 286 -20.55 -0.79 6.76
CA ASP A 286 -20.48 0.35 5.84
C ASP A 286 -21.01 0.02 4.43
N ASN A 287 -21.40 -1.24 4.17
CA ASN A 287 -21.78 -1.71 2.86
C ASN A 287 -23.15 -2.41 2.89
N PRO A 288 -24.24 -1.69 2.58
CA PRO A 288 -25.60 -2.23 2.64
C PRO A 288 -25.91 -3.25 1.53
N SER A 289 -24.99 -3.52 0.61
CA SER A 289 -25.22 -4.43 -0.53
C SER A 289 -25.28 -5.90 -0.15
N GLY A 290 -24.82 -6.28 1.05
CA GLY A 290 -24.74 -7.69 1.50
C GLY A 290 -23.70 -8.53 0.75
N LYS A 291 -22.95 -7.93 -0.19
CA LYS A 291 -21.82 -8.51 -0.91
C LYS A 291 -20.54 -7.84 -0.43
N LEU A 292 -19.65 -8.62 0.18
CA LEU A 292 -18.46 -8.10 0.85
C LEU A 292 -17.19 -8.49 0.11
N THR A 293 -16.25 -7.56 0.04
CA THR A 293 -14.90 -7.75 -0.52
C THR A 293 -13.92 -8.19 0.56
N LEU A 294 -12.73 -8.65 0.18
CA LEU A 294 -11.69 -9.04 1.15
C LEU A 294 -11.32 -7.87 2.08
N ARG A 295 -11.38 -6.63 1.56
CA ARG A 295 -11.12 -5.40 2.33
C ARG A 295 -12.13 -5.19 3.46
N ASP A 296 -13.36 -5.61 3.26
CA ASP A 296 -14.42 -5.47 4.26
C ASP A 296 -14.18 -6.46 5.42
N PHE A 297 -13.68 -7.66 5.13
CA PHE A 297 -13.31 -8.64 6.15
C PHE A 297 -11.99 -8.31 6.87
N PHE A 298 -11.03 -7.65 6.23
CA PHE A 298 -9.78 -7.26 6.92
C PHE A 298 -10.02 -6.35 8.13
N ARG A 299 -11.13 -5.60 8.15
CA ARG A 299 -11.52 -4.79 9.30
C ARG A 299 -11.87 -5.60 10.54
N LEU A 300 -12.40 -6.81 10.32
CA LEU A 300 -12.72 -7.78 11.36
C LEU A 300 -11.49 -8.62 11.74
N LEU A 301 -10.73 -9.05 10.72
CA LEU A 301 -9.66 -10.05 10.85
C LEU A 301 -8.34 -9.46 11.34
N ASP A 302 -8.04 -8.19 11.04
CA ASP A 302 -6.77 -7.58 11.45
C ASP A 302 -6.92 -6.76 12.74
N SER A 303 -6.37 -7.28 13.83
CA SER A 303 -6.22 -6.58 15.11
C SER A 303 -5.46 -5.25 15.01
N LYS A 304 -4.66 -5.05 13.94
CA LYS A 304 -3.94 -3.81 13.63
C LYS A 304 -4.72 -2.88 12.70
N TRP A 305 -5.94 -3.24 12.30
CA TRP A 305 -6.73 -2.43 11.39
C TRP A 305 -7.14 -1.11 12.05
N GLU A 306 -6.42 -0.05 11.67
CA GLU A 306 -6.88 1.34 11.80
C GLU A 306 -7.70 1.69 10.55
N HIS A 307 -8.55 2.73 10.63
CA HIS A 307 -9.13 3.37 9.43
C HIS A 307 -8.07 3.39 8.32
N ALA A 308 -8.38 2.83 7.15
CA ALA A 308 -7.50 2.72 5.99
C ALA A 308 -7.18 4.10 5.34
N LEU A 309 -6.67 5.02 6.14
CA LEU A 309 -6.17 6.36 5.82
C LEU A 309 -4.79 6.64 6.47
N ALA A 310 -4.15 5.64 7.08
CA ALA A 310 -2.79 5.73 7.60
C ALA A 310 -1.84 4.65 7.05
N ILE A 311 -2.14 4.12 5.85
CA ILE A 311 -1.04 3.80 4.92
C ILE A 311 -0.97 4.98 3.94
N THR A 312 -0.57 6.12 4.48
CA THR A 312 0.60 6.80 3.94
C THR A 312 1.55 5.69 3.52
N HIS A 313 2.09 5.70 2.30
CA HIS A 313 3.44 5.15 2.20
C HIS A 313 4.19 5.87 3.33
N PRO A 314 4.62 5.24 4.45
CA PRO A 314 5.81 5.78 5.06
C PRO A 314 6.76 5.86 3.87
N ALA A 315 7.29 7.04 3.59
CA ALA A 315 8.46 7.12 2.75
C ALA A 315 9.33 5.96 3.26
N ALA A 316 9.52 4.95 2.40
CA ALA A 316 10.29 3.77 2.77
C ALA A 316 11.51 4.33 3.51
N PRO A 317 11.81 3.86 4.74
CA PRO A 317 12.89 4.45 5.52
C PRO A 317 14.04 4.63 4.54
N GLU A 318 14.49 5.87 4.33
CA GLU A 318 15.52 6.17 3.34
C GLU A 318 16.73 5.32 3.73
N VAL A 319 16.79 4.11 3.19
CA VAL A 319 18.02 3.37 3.07
C VAL A 319 18.82 4.32 2.22
N LYS A 320 19.84 4.93 2.82
CA LYS A 320 20.80 5.77 2.11
C LYS A 320 21.49 4.91 1.06
N HIS A 321 20.80 4.65 -0.04
CA HIS A 321 21.38 4.13 -1.25
C HIS A 321 22.35 5.22 -1.70
N GLY A 322 23.63 4.87 -1.86
CA GLY A 322 24.62 5.85 -2.29
C GLY A 322 24.13 6.58 -3.54
N HIS A 323 24.49 7.86 -3.69
CA HIS A 323 24.05 8.71 -4.81
C HIS A 323 24.19 8.03 -6.19
N LEU A 324 25.13 7.11 -6.34
CA LEU A 324 25.32 6.29 -7.54
C LEU A 324 24.11 5.40 -7.89
N HIS A 325 23.45 4.78 -6.91
CA HIS A 325 22.29 3.90 -7.14
C HIS A 325 21.05 4.70 -7.54
N GLU A 326 20.81 5.85 -6.91
CA GLU A 326 19.74 6.78 -7.30
C GLU A 326 19.96 7.34 -8.72
N ILE A 327 21.20 7.69 -9.06
CA ILE A 327 21.56 8.10 -10.42
C ILE A 327 21.36 6.94 -11.40
N LEU A 328 21.73 5.71 -11.04
CA LEU A 328 21.55 4.53 -11.91
C LEU A 328 20.06 4.25 -12.15
N LYS A 329 19.24 4.28 -11.10
CA LYS A 329 17.78 4.10 -11.19
C LYS A 329 17.11 5.18 -12.03
N GLY A 330 17.49 6.44 -11.81
CA GLY A 330 17.04 7.57 -12.63
C GLY A 330 17.44 7.42 -14.11
N SER A 331 18.68 6.99 -14.36
CA SER A 331 19.18 6.76 -15.73
C SER A 331 18.46 5.61 -16.44
N TYR A 332 18.15 4.53 -15.74
CA TYR A 332 17.39 3.39 -16.26
C TYR A 332 15.96 3.78 -16.64
N ALA A 333 15.24 4.46 -15.74
CA ALA A 333 13.90 4.97 -16.02
C ALA A 333 13.89 5.97 -17.18
N PHE A 334 14.91 6.84 -17.25
CA PHE A 334 15.09 7.80 -18.33
C PHE A 334 15.32 7.09 -19.68
N LEU A 335 16.21 6.09 -19.75
CA LEU A 335 16.48 5.34 -20.98
C LEU A 335 15.25 4.60 -21.49
N LEU A 336 14.52 3.91 -20.60
CA LEU A 336 13.29 3.21 -20.95
C LEU A 336 12.20 4.17 -21.44
N GLY A 337 12.00 5.29 -20.74
CA GLY A 337 11.06 6.34 -21.14
C GLY A 337 11.42 6.98 -22.48
N SER A 338 12.72 7.11 -22.75
CA SER A 338 13.25 7.64 -24.01
C SER A 338 12.96 6.70 -25.19
N ILE A 339 13.25 5.41 -25.03
CA ILE A 339 13.01 4.40 -26.06
C ILE A 339 11.51 4.24 -26.31
N SER A 340 10.70 4.18 -25.25
CA SER A 340 9.24 4.06 -25.38
C SER A 340 8.63 5.27 -26.07
N GLY A 341 9.06 6.48 -25.72
CA GLY A 341 8.66 7.71 -26.38
C GLY A 341 9.09 7.76 -27.85
N ALA A 342 10.31 7.31 -28.17
CA ALA A 342 10.82 7.25 -29.53
C ALA A 342 9.98 6.32 -30.42
N VAL A 343 9.64 5.13 -29.92
CA VAL A 343 8.77 4.18 -30.62
C VAL A 343 7.37 4.76 -30.80
N GLY A 344 6.78 5.33 -29.75
CA GLY A 344 5.46 5.97 -29.84
C GLY A 344 5.41 7.12 -30.84
N ALA A 345 6.44 7.97 -30.87
CA ALA A 345 6.56 9.05 -31.85
C ALA A 345 6.73 8.52 -33.29
N THR A 346 7.48 7.43 -33.47
CA THR A 346 7.71 6.81 -34.78
C THR A 346 6.41 6.26 -35.37
N VAL A 347 5.62 5.52 -34.60
CA VAL A 347 4.36 4.91 -35.06
C VAL A 347 3.38 5.94 -35.61
N VAL A 348 3.33 7.13 -35.00
CA VAL A 348 2.38 8.19 -35.37
C VAL A 348 2.95 9.19 -36.36
N TYR A 349 4.26 9.16 -36.61
CA TYR A 349 4.94 10.14 -37.46
C TYR A 349 4.35 10.29 -38.88
N PRO A 350 3.90 9.22 -39.57
CA PRO A 350 3.25 9.38 -40.88
C PRO A 350 1.98 10.26 -40.82
N ILE A 351 1.19 10.13 -39.75
CA ILE A 351 -0.02 10.95 -39.52
C ILE A 351 0.38 12.40 -39.27
N ASP A 352 1.48 12.60 -38.54
CA ASP A 352 2.03 13.92 -38.25
C ASP A 352 2.48 14.65 -39.49
N LEU A 353 3.22 13.97 -40.37
CA LEU A 353 3.70 14.55 -41.61
C LEU A 353 2.52 14.99 -42.50
N VAL A 354 1.52 14.12 -42.65
CA VAL A 354 0.31 14.43 -43.43
C VAL A 354 -0.45 15.60 -42.82
N LYS A 355 -0.64 15.62 -41.49
CA LYS A 355 -1.27 16.74 -40.79
C LYS A 355 -0.51 18.05 -41.04
N THR A 356 0.80 18.07 -40.85
CA THR A 356 1.62 19.27 -40.99
C THR A 356 1.59 19.80 -42.43
N ARG A 357 1.71 18.94 -43.44
CA ARG A 357 1.60 19.34 -44.86
C ARG A 357 0.21 19.89 -45.21
N MET A 358 -0.84 19.20 -44.76
CA MET A 358 -2.22 19.65 -44.95
C MET A 358 -2.50 20.98 -44.24
N GLN A 359 -1.93 21.21 -43.05
CA GLN A 359 -2.07 22.48 -42.31
C GLN A 359 -1.23 23.62 -42.92
N ASN A 360 -0.11 23.30 -43.55
CA ASN A 360 0.75 24.30 -44.22
C ASN A 360 0.24 24.68 -45.63
N GLN A 361 -0.60 23.84 -46.25
CA GLN A 361 -1.22 24.15 -47.53
C GLN A 361 -2.26 25.28 -47.38
N ARG A 362 -1.94 26.47 -47.89
CA ARG A 362 -2.87 27.61 -48.02
C ARG A 362 -2.99 28.00 -49.49
N SER A 363 -4.20 28.02 -50.04
CA SER A 363 -4.43 28.45 -51.42
C SER A 363 -5.37 29.66 -51.47
N LYS A 364 -5.00 30.68 -52.25
CA LYS A 364 -5.84 31.81 -52.67
C LYS A 364 -6.16 31.77 -54.18
N VAL A 365 -5.66 30.78 -54.92
CA VAL A 365 -5.92 30.64 -56.36
C VAL A 365 -6.77 29.40 -56.61
N VAL A 366 -7.95 29.60 -57.20
CA VAL A 366 -8.86 28.52 -57.59
C VAL A 366 -8.16 27.66 -58.64
N GLY A 367 -7.64 26.49 -58.23
CA GLY A 367 -6.96 25.54 -59.11
C GLY A 367 -5.66 24.92 -58.57
N GLU A 368 -4.95 25.57 -57.64
CA GLU A 368 -3.68 25.08 -57.07
C GLU A 368 -3.83 24.60 -55.62
N LEU A 369 -4.51 23.48 -55.40
CA LEU A 369 -4.44 22.74 -54.14
C LEU A 369 -3.52 21.53 -54.36
N LEU A 370 -2.33 21.56 -53.75
CA LEU A 370 -1.33 20.49 -53.88
C LEU A 370 -1.89 19.12 -53.47
N TYR A 371 -2.69 19.11 -52.40
CA TYR A 371 -3.38 17.95 -51.86
C TYR A 371 -4.89 18.23 -51.74
N LYS A 372 -5.73 17.31 -52.23
CA LYS A 372 -7.19 17.41 -52.15
C LYS A 372 -7.72 17.09 -50.75
N ASN A 373 -7.17 16.03 -50.14
CA ASN A 373 -7.54 15.50 -48.82
C ASN A 373 -6.31 14.86 -48.15
N SER A 374 -6.39 14.54 -46.85
CA SER A 374 -5.30 13.87 -46.11
C SER A 374 -4.86 12.53 -46.75
N VAL A 375 -5.81 11.79 -47.34
CA VAL A 375 -5.52 10.53 -48.05
C VAL A 375 -4.75 10.78 -49.36
N ASP A 376 -5.12 11.82 -50.11
CA ASP A 376 -4.42 12.25 -51.33
C ASP A 376 -2.99 12.75 -51.00
N CYS A 377 -2.83 13.46 -49.89
CA CYS A 377 -1.51 13.84 -49.36
C CYS A 377 -0.67 12.61 -49.04
N PHE A 378 -1.21 11.65 -48.30
CA PHE A 378 -0.49 10.41 -47.96
C PHE A 378 -0.07 9.63 -49.21
N GLN A 379 -0.99 9.42 -50.16
CA GLN A 379 -0.73 8.71 -51.42
C GLN A 379 0.34 9.41 -52.27
N LYS A 380 0.26 10.75 -52.42
CA LYS A 380 1.26 11.52 -53.17
C LYS A 380 2.62 11.52 -52.51
N VAL A 381 2.69 11.54 -51.17
CA VAL A 381 3.96 11.43 -50.43
C VAL A 381 4.60 10.07 -50.69
N VAL A 382 3.83 8.98 -50.54
CA VAL A 382 4.34 7.62 -50.78
C VAL A 382 4.77 7.45 -52.24
N ARG A 383 3.99 7.97 -53.20
CA ARG A 383 4.29 7.88 -54.63
C ARG A 383 5.51 8.70 -55.07
N ASN A 384 5.70 9.90 -54.50
CA ASN A 384 6.73 10.84 -54.96
C ASN A 384 8.01 10.86 -54.10
N GLU A 385 7.95 10.35 -52.87
CA GLU A 385 9.06 10.37 -51.91
C GLU A 385 9.37 8.99 -51.31
N GLY A 386 8.58 7.97 -51.64
CA GLY A 386 8.68 6.63 -51.07
C GLY A 386 8.18 6.56 -49.63
N VAL A 387 8.17 5.34 -49.08
CA VAL A 387 7.74 5.08 -47.69
C VAL A 387 8.65 5.80 -46.68
N LEU A 388 9.96 5.90 -46.95
CA LEU A 388 10.89 6.67 -46.11
C LEU A 388 10.63 8.18 -46.15
N GLY A 389 9.95 8.69 -47.19
CA GLY A 389 9.48 10.06 -47.27
C GLY A 389 8.53 10.43 -46.13
N LEU A 390 7.73 9.46 -45.65
CA LEU A 390 6.80 9.66 -44.51
C LEU A 390 7.52 9.96 -43.20
N TYR A 391 8.78 9.55 -43.06
CA TYR A 391 9.59 9.69 -41.84
C TYR A 391 10.61 10.84 -41.89
N ARG A 392 10.56 11.67 -42.93
CA ARG A 392 11.46 12.84 -43.05
C ARG A 392 11.21 13.85 -41.93
N GLY A 393 12.24 14.13 -41.15
CA GLY A 393 12.20 15.03 -39.99
C GLY A 393 12.00 14.31 -38.63
N LEU A 394 11.98 12.98 -38.63
CA LEU A 394 11.86 12.19 -37.40
C LEU A 394 13.08 12.38 -36.46
N GLY A 395 14.30 12.50 -37.00
CA GLY A 395 15.53 12.63 -36.20
C GLY A 395 15.49 13.76 -35.17
N PRO A 396 15.23 15.02 -35.55
CA PRO A 396 15.05 16.13 -34.61
C PRO A 396 13.92 15.91 -33.59
N GLN A 397 12.84 15.22 -33.99
CA GLN A 397 11.74 14.88 -33.07
C GLN A 397 12.21 13.90 -32.01
N LEU A 398 12.95 12.85 -32.37
CA LEU A 398 13.41 11.81 -31.43
C LEU A 398 14.37 12.37 -30.38
N VAL A 399 15.25 13.28 -30.76
CA VAL A 399 16.18 13.95 -29.82
C VAL A 399 15.44 14.70 -28.72
N GLY A 400 14.27 15.30 -29.03
CA GLY A 400 13.49 16.07 -28.07
C GLY A 400 12.55 15.26 -27.17
N VAL A 401 12.17 14.04 -27.56
CA VAL A 401 11.13 13.27 -26.85
C VAL A 401 11.58 12.88 -25.43
N ALA A 402 12.84 12.52 -25.25
CA ALA A 402 13.37 12.06 -23.97
C ALA A 402 13.38 13.16 -22.89
N PRO A 403 14.02 14.33 -23.12
CA PRO A 403 13.93 15.46 -22.18
C PRO A 403 12.50 15.93 -21.96
N GLU A 404 11.69 15.96 -23.02
CA GLU A 404 10.29 16.35 -22.96
C GLU A 404 9.51 15.53 -21.92
N LYS A 405 9.59 14.21 -22.00
CA LYS A 405 8.84 13.31 -21.10
C LYS A 405 9.39 13.31 -19.69
N ALA A 406 10.70 13.32 -19.54
CA ALA A 406 11.36 13.30 -18.23
C ALA A 406 10.93 14.52 -17.40
N ILE A 407 11.08 15.73 -17.94
CA ILE A 407 10.74 16.98 -17.24
C ILE A 407 9.24 16.99 -16.87
N LYS A 408 8.38 16.56 -17.81
CA LYS A 408 6.94 16.56 -17.60
C LYS A 408 6.51 15.64 -16.46
N LEU A 409 7.03 14.41 -16.43
CA LEU A 409 6.67 13.44 -15.38
C LEU A 409 7.25 13.86 -14.02
N THR A 410 8.53 14.24 -13.97
CA THR A 410 9.19 14.66 -12.73
C THR A 410 8.52 15.88 -12.10
N MET A 411 8.17 16.89 -12.90
CA MET A 411 7.48 18.07 -12.37
C MET A 411 6.04 17.78 -11.96
N ASN A 412 5.35 16.85 -12.64
CA ASN A 412 4.02 16.43 -12.21
C ASN A 412 4.08 15.76 -10.84
N ASP A 413 5.01 14.82 -10.66
CA ASP A 413 5.19 14.09 -9.40
C ASP A 413 5.61 15.03 -8.25
N LEU A 414 6.55 15.95 -8.51
CA LEU A 414 7.02 16.90 -7.50
C LEU A 414 5.90 17.80 -7.01
N VAL A 415 5.09 18.34 -7.92
CA VAL A 415 3.98 19.24 -7.57
C VAL A 415 2.83 18.47 -6.93
N ARG A 416 2.52 17.26 -7.40
CA ARG A 416 1.54 16.38 -6.72
C ARG A 416 1.97 16.10 -5.29
N ARG A 417 3.24 15.76 -5.04
CA ARG A 417 3.77 15.53 -3.67
C ARG A 417 3.58 16.72 -2.74
N HIS A 418 3.72 17.95 -3.25
CA HIS A 418 3.53 19.16 -2.44
C HIS A 418 2.05 19.54 -2.23
N LEU A 419 1.16 19.15 -3.16
CA LEU A 419 -0.27 19.49 -3.12
C LEU A 419 -1.15 18.38 -2.54
N THR A 420 -0.61 17.19 -2.30
CA THR A 420 -1.30 16.09 -1.62
C THR A 420 -1.41 16.39 -0.14
N ASP A 421 -2.63 16.36 0.38
CA ASP A 421 -2.91 16.62 1.78
C ASP A 421 -2.47 15.45 2.68
N LYS A 422 -2.38 15.65 4.00
CA LYS A 422 -1.94 14.59 4.95
C LYS A 422 -2.78 13.30 4.87
N ASN A 423 -4.00 13.41 4.35
CA ASN A 423 -4.94 12.30 4.13
C ASN A 423 -4.73 11.57 2.78
N GLY A 424 -3.66 11.87 2.03
CA GLY A 424 -3.35 11.22 0.75
C GLY A 424 -4.24 11.64 -0.42
N ASN A 425 -5.14 12.61 -0.21
CA ASN A 425 -6.06 13.11 -1.22
C ASN A 425 -5.49 14.38 -1.85
N ILE A 426 -5.34 14.36 -3.17
CA ILE A 426 -5.11 15.57 -3.96
C ILE A 426 -6.46 16.08 -4.45
N THR A 427 -6.72 17.37 -4.26
CA THR A 427 -7.93 17.99 -4.82
C THR A 427 -7.87 17.97 -6.33
N PHE A 428 -9.01 17.87 -7.02
CA PHE A 428 -9.08 17.95 -8.48
C PHE A 428 -8.34 19.18 -9.04
N VAL A 429 -8.45 20.32 -8.33
CA VAL A 429 -7.73 21.56 -8.65
C VAL A 429 -6.21 21.38 -8.47
N GLY A 430 -5.78 20.70 -7.41
CA GLY A 430 -4.37 20.34 -7.21
C GLY A 430 -3.81 19.47 -8.34
N GLU A 431 -4.60 18.52 -8.85
CA GLU A 431 -4.20 17.69 -9.99
C GLU A 431 -4.06 18.49 -11.29
N LEU A 432 -5.01 19.40 -11.55
CA LEU A 432 -4.98 20.34 -12.66
C LEU A 432 -3.74 21.24 -12.59
N ILE A 433 -3.42 21.78 -11.41
CA ILE A 433 -2.23 22.61 -11.17
C ILE A 433 -0.96 21.80 -11.40
N ALA A 434 -0.86 20.59 -10.84
CA ALA A 434 0.29 19.72 -11.05
C ALA A 434 0.49 19.37 -12.54
N GLY A 435 -0.60 19.08 -13.26
CA GLY A 435 -0.56 18.87 -14.70
C GLY A 435 -0.14 20.13 -15.47
N GLY A 436 -0.65 21.29 -15.07
CA GLY A 436 -0.33 22.58 -15.67
C GLY A 436 1.13 22.99 -15.49
N VAL A 437 1.68 22.87 -14.26
CA VAL A 437 3.08 23.18 -13.95
C VAL A 437 4.03 22.23 -14.70
N ALA A 438 3.67 20.94 -14.80
CA ALA A 438 4.41 19.99 -15.62
C ALA A 438 4.47 20.40 -17.09
N GLY A 439 3.32 20.78 -17.67
CA GLY A 439 3.24 21.27 -19.04
C GLY A 439 4.02 22.56 -19.28
N GLY A 440 3.95 23.52 -18.35
CA GLY A 440 4.68 24.79 -18.43
C GLY A 440 6.19 24.60 -18.33
N SER A 441 6.65 23.76 -17.40
CA SER A 441 8.08 23.47 -17.19
C SER A 441 8.70 22.79 -18.41
N GLN A 442 7.97 21.88 -19.06
CA GLN A 442 8.40 21.23 -20.31
C GLN A 442 8.68 22.25 -21.42
N VAL A 443 7.80 23.25 -21.60
CA VAL A 443 7.89 24.21 -22.72
C VAL A 443 9.17 25.03 -22.68
N VAL A 444 9.69 25.36 -21.49
CA VAL A 444 10.94 26.11 -21.35
C VAL A 444 12.09 25.39 -22.07
N PHE A 445 12.13 24.07 -21.97
CA PHE A 445 13.19 23.25 -22.57
C PHE A 445 12.88 22.79 -24.00
N THR A 446 11.61 22.52 -24.31
CA THR A 446 11.24 22.00 -25.63
C THR A 446 11.07 23.08 -26.68
N ASN A 447 10.84 24.34 -26.32
CA ASN A 447 10.57 25.40 -27.29
C ASN A 447 11.71 25.60 -28.33
N PRO A 448 13.01 25.62 -27.93
CA PRO A 448 14.12 25.67 -28.89
C PRO A 448 14.17 24.46 -29.84
N LEU A 449 13.76 23.27 -29.37
CA LEU A 449 13.74 22.06 -30.18
C LEU A 449 12.55 22.06 -31.16
N GLU A 450 11.38 22.51 -30.69
CA GLU A 450 10.17 22.62 -31.50
C GLU A 450 10.35 23.63 -32.65
N ILE A 451 10.93 24.80 -32.40
CA ILE A 451 11.13 25.81 -33.45
C ILE A 451 12.10 25.31 -34.52
N VAL A 452 13.20 24.64 -34.13
CA VAL A 452 14.15 24.03 -35.09
C VAL A 452 13.46 22.95 -35.93
N LYS A 453 12.64 22.10 -35.31
CA LYS A 453 11.86 21.08 -36.01
C LYS A 453 10.91 21.70 -37.04
N ILE A 454 10.11 22.69 -36.65
CA ILE A 454 9.14 23.35 -37.54
C ILE A 454 9.87 23.99 -38.72
N ARG A 455 10.97 24.70 -38.47
CA ARG A 455 11.78 25.35 -39.50
C ARG A 455 12.38 24.37 -40.50
N LEU A 456 12.90 23.24 -40.03
CA LEU A 456 13.42 22.18 -40.90
C LEU A 456 12.31 21.52 -41.73
N GLN A 457 11.12 21.31 -41.16
CA GLN A 457 9.98 20.75 -41.88
C GLN A 457 9.48 21.69 -42.99
N VAL A 458 9.42 22.99 -42.72
CA VAL A 458 9.02 24.01 -43.71
C VAL A 458 10.10 24.24 -44.77
N ALA A 459 11.39 24.24 -44.40
CA ALA A 459 12.49 24.36 -45.35
C ALA A 459 12.54 23.19 -46.34
N GLY A 460 12.14 21.99 -45.92
CA GLY A 460 12.03 20.82 -46.80
C GLY A 460 10.98 20.95 -47.90
N GLU A 461 9.94 21.77 -47.70
CA GLU A 461 8.93 22.08 -48.72
C GLU A 461 9.41 23.18 -49.69
N ALA A 462 10.13 24.19 -49.18
CA ALA A 462 10.67 25.29 -49.97
C ALA A 462 11.80 24.82 -50.91
N ALA A 463 12.70 23.95 -50.43
CA ALA A 463 13.85 23.45 -51.20
C ALA A 463 13.49 22.58 -52.42
N LYS A 464 12.22 22.19 -52.60
CA LYS A 464 11.74 21.42 -53.77
C LYS A 464 10.95 22.26 -54.77
N SER A 465 10.52 23.47 -54.36
CA SER A 465 9.76 24.41 -55.20
C SER A 465 10.63 25.51 -55.81
N LEU A 466 11.80 25.74 -55.24
CA LEU A 466 12.82 26.67 -55.71
C LEU A 466 14.14 25.90 -55.68
N ASP A 467 14.77 25.70 -56.83
CA ASP A 467 16.06 24.99 -57.01
C ASP A 467 17.24 25.77 -56.38
N VAL A 468 17.13 26.07 -55.09
CA VAL A 468 17.96 27.07 -54.39
C VAL A 468 18.63 26.43 -53.17
N GLY A 469 19.90 26.07 -53.35
CA GLY A 469 20.93 26.05 -52.32
C GLY A 469 20.94 24.86 -51.33
N PRO A 470 22.06 24.70 -50.59
CA PRO A 470 22.23 23.62 -49.63
C PRO A 470 21.25 23.74 -48.46
N ARG A 471 20.68 22.59 -48.06
CA ARG A 471 19.67 22.49 -47.00
C ARG A 471 20.17 23.15 -45.71
N PRO A 472 19.41 24.09 -45.11
CA PRO A 472 19.82 24.72 -43.86
C PRO A 472 19.91 23.66 -42.76
N SER A 473 21.09 23.53 -42.15
CA SER A 473 21.31 22.65 -41.00
C SER A 473 20.63 23.22 -39.76
N ALA A 474 20.26 22.34 -38.82
CA ALA A 474 19.77 22.74 -37.49
C ALA A 474 20.70 23.78 -36.83
N MET A 475 22.02 23.59 -36.99
CA MET A 475 23.04 24.51 -36.46
C MET A 475 23.00 25.89 -37.13
N THR A 476 22.71 25.95 -38.43
CA THR A 476 22.56 27.22 -39.15
C THR A 476 21.32 27.96 -38.64
N ILE A 477 20.21 27.27 -38.44
CA ILE A 477 18.96 27.85 -37.92
C ILE A 477 19.15 28.44 -36.52
N VAL A 478 19.85 27.71 -35.64
CA VAL A 478 20.17 28.16 -34.27
C VAL A 478 21.04 29.42 -34.31
N ARG A 479 22.06 29.46 -35.17
CA ARG A 479 22.94 30.63 -35.33
C ARG A 479 22.21 31.84 -35.90
N THR A 480 21.29 31.64 -36.85
CA THR A 480 20.55 32.75 -37.50
C THR A 480 19.48 33.34 -36.58
N LEU A 481 18.82 32.54 -35.75
CA LEU A 481 17.74 33.01 -34.86
C LEU A 481 18.25 33.61 -33.55
N GLY A 482 19.39 33.14 -33.05
CA GLY A 482 19.88 33.48 -31.70
C GLY A 482 18.94 32.99 -30.59
N ILE A 483 19.32 33.22 -29.32
CA ILE A 483 18.58 32.73 -28.15
C ILE A 483 17.16 33.34 -28.09
N VAL A 484 17.03 34.65 -28.33
CA VAL A 484 15.73 35.34 -28.31
C VAL A 484 14.80 34.83 -29.43
N GLY A 485 15.36 34.55 -30.62
CA GLY A 485 14.59 33.98 -31.73
C GLY A 485 14.13 32.55 -31.46
N LEU A 486 14.90 31.76 -30.71
CA LEU A 486 14.53 30.39 -30.33
C LEU A 486 13.35 30.34 -29.34
N TYR A 487 13.10 31.41 -28.57
CA TYR A 487 11.93 31.53 -27.69
C TYR A 487 10.73 32.24 -28.35
N LYS A 488 10.86 32.64 -29.62
CA LYS A 488 9.75 33.26 -30.36
C LYS A 488 8.62 32.25 -30.54
N GLY A 489 7.46 32.56 -29.95
CA GLY A 489 6.29 31.67 -29.95
C GLY A 489 6.14 30.78 -28.71
N ALA A 490 7.03 30.92 -27.70
CA ALA A 490 6.93 30.18 -26.44
C ALA A 490 5.59 30.41 -25.71
N SER A 491 5.05 31.63 -25.75
CA SER A 491 3.74 31.95 -25.17
C SER A 491 2.60 31.14 -25.82
N ALA A 492 2.69 30.87 -27.13
CA ALA A 492 1.71 30.05 -27.83
C ALA A 492 1.88 28.56 -27.52
N CYS A 493 3.11 28.11 -27.24
CA CYS A 493 3.39 26.76 -26.72
C CYS A 493 2.81 26.58 -25.32
N LEU A 494 3.01 27.53 -24.41
CA LEU A 494 2.45 27.51 -23.06
C LEU A 494 0.92 27.45 -23.08
N LEU A 495 0.28 28.24 -23.95
CA LEU A 495 -1.19 28.24 -24.12
C LEU A 495 -1.75 26.86 -24.53
N ARG A 496 -0.97 26.05 -25.24
CA ARG A 496 -1.37 24.70 -25.66
C ARG A 496 -1.02 23.65 -24.62
N ASP A 497 0.21 23.69 -24.10
CA ASP A 497 0.80 22.57 -23.36
C ASP A 497 0.40 22.56 -21.88
N ILE A 498 0.15 23.73 -21.28
CA ILE A 498 -0.40 23.83 -19.91
C ILE A 498 -1.80 23.20 -19.86
N PRO A 499 -2.79 23.63 -20.66
CA PRO A 499 -4.13 23.04 -20.59
C PRO A 499 -4.15 21.58 -21.05
N PHE A 500 -3.29 21.20 -21.99
CA PHE A 500 -3.22 19.81 -22.47
C PHE A 500 -2.81 18.88 -21.33
N SER A 501 -1.79 19.28 -20.56
CA SER A 501 -1.25 18.48 -19.46
C SER A 501 -2.15 18.51 -18.23
N ALA A 502 -2.79 19.66 -17.96
CA ALA A 502 -3.78 19.81 -16.90
C ALA A 502 -5.01 18.91 -17.11
N ILE A 503 -5.40 18.63 -18.36
CA ILE A 503 -6.50 17.70 -18.65
C ILE A 503 -6.01 16.26 -18.72
N TYR A 504 -4.87 16.01 -19.37
CA TYR A 504 -4.37 14.66 -19.64
C TYR A 504 -4.07 13.88 -18.34
N PHE A 505 -3.36 14.47 -17.39
CA PHE A 505 -2.92 13.74 -16.19
C PHE A 505 -4.07 13.35 -15.25
N PRO A 506 -5.03 14.23 -14.90
CA PRO A 506 -6.20 13.84 -14.11
C PRO A 506 -7.04 12.78 -14.82
N VAL A 507 -7.36 12.98 -16.11
CA VAL A 507 -8.16 12.00 -16.87
C VAL A 507 -7.45 10.65 -16.92
N TYR A 508 -6.13 10.64 -17.12
CA TYR A 508 -5.35 9.40 -17.08
C TYR A 508 -5.38 8.73 -15.69
N ALA A 509 -5.18 9.49 -14.61
CA ALA A 509 -5.21 8.97 -13.24
C ALA A 509 -6.59 8.39 -12.87
N HIS A 510 -7.67 9.12 -13.19
CA HIS A 510 -9.04 8.70 -12.92
C HIS A 510 -9.48 7.52 -13.81
N LEU A 511 -9.09 7.47 -15.09
CA LEU A 511 -9.38 6.31 -15.93
C LEU A 511 -8.75 5.03 -15.37
N LYS A 512 -7.53 5.14 -14.84
CA LYS A 512 -6.85 4.00 -14.24
C LYS A 512 -7.47 3.58 -12.91
N LYS A 513 -7.75 4.54 -12.03
CA LYS A 513 -8.29 4.31 -10.69
C LYS A 513 -9.78 3.93 -10.69
N ASP A 514 -10.60 4.70 -11.40
CA ASP A 514 -12.07 4.62 -11.29
C ASP A 514 -12.69 3.65 -12.29
N ILE A 515 -12.11 3.50 -13.50
CA ILE A 515 -12.65 2.58 -14.53
C ILE A 515 -11.98 1.21 -14.46
N TYR A 516 -10.66 1.17 -14.37
CA TYR A 516 -9.92 -0.09 -14.41
C TYR A 516 -9.46 -0.59 -13.05
N GLY A 517 -9.79 0.12 -11.96
CA GLY A 517 -9.53 -0.33 -10.59
C GLY A 517 -8.05 -0.53 -10.28
N GLU A 518 -7.15 0.28 -10.86
CA GLU A 518 -5.71 0.23 -10.56
C GLU A 518 -5.52 0.48 -9.05
N GLY A 519 -5.06 -0.57 -8.37
CA GLY A 519 -4.85 -0.60 -6.92
C GLY A 519 -3.64 -1.45 -6.57
N PRO A 520 -3.27 -1.55 -5.28
CA PRO A 520 -2.05 -2.24 -4.85
C PRO A 520 -1.93 -3.70 -5.32
N GLU A 521 -3.06 -4.39 -5.53
CA GLU A 521 -3.10 -5.79 -5.95
C GLU A 521 -3.47 -6.00 -7.44
N HIS A 522 -4.05 -5.00 -8.11
CA HIS A 522 -4.47 -5.10 -9.51
C HIS A 522 -3.62 -4.18 -10.40
N LYS A 523 -2.56 -4.76 -10.98
CA LYS A 523 -1.80 -4.09 -12.05
C LYS A 523 -2.57 -4.20 -13.36
N LEU A 524 -2.73 -3.06 -14.03
CA LEU A 524 -3.39 -2.99 -15.32
C LEU A 524 -2.69 -3.85 -16.36
N THR A 525 -3.48 -4.55 -17.17
CA THR A 525 -2.96 -5.28 -18.33
C THR A 525 -2.42 -4.28 -19.36
N ILE A 526 -1.44 -4.68 -20.18
CA ILE A 526 -0.85 -3.85 -21.25
C ILE A 526 -1.95 -3.22 -22.13
N GLY A 527 -3.01 -3.96 -22.43
CA GLY A 527 -4.17 -3.45 -23.19
C GLY A 527 -4.97 -2.36 -22.45
N GLN A 528 -5.16 -2.48 -21.14
CA GLN A 528 -5.86 -1.48 -20.33
C GLN A 528 -5.01 -0.21 -20.15
N LEU A 529 -3.68 -0.34 -20.03
CA LEU A 529 -2.75 0.79 -20.03
C LEU A 529 -2.76 1.54 -21.37
N LEU A 530 -2.79 0.79 -22.48
CA LEU A 530 -2.90 1.37 -23.82
C LEU A 530 -4.22 2.13 -23.98
N ILE A 531 -5.36 1.51 -23.61
CA ILE A 531 -6.68 2.11 -23.76
C ILE A 531 -6.85 3.33 -22.84
N SER A 532 -6.41 3.25 -21.59
CA SER A 532 -6.47 4.39 -20.65
C SER A 532 -5.61 5.58 -21.13
N GLY A 533 -4.39 5.30 -21.62
CA GLY A 533 -3.52 6.33 -22.20
C GLY A 533 -4.09 6.94 -23.49
N ALA A 534 -4.67 6.11 -24.34
CA ALA A 534 -5.32 6.52 -25.59
C ALA A 534 -6.58 7.34 -25.32
N ALA A 535 -7.42 6.93 -24.37
CA ALA A 535 -8.66 7.59 -24.01
C ALA A 535 -8.41 8.92 -23.28
N ALA A 536 -7.42 9.00 -22.38
CA ALA A 536 -7.02 10.25 -21.71
C ALA A 536 -6.54 11.33 -22.70
N GLY A 537 -5.90 10.90 -23.79
CA GLY A 537 -5.43 11.80 -24.85
C GLY A 537 -6.54 12.48 -25.65
N MET A 538 -7.75 11.89 -25.74
CA MET A 538 -8.84 12.40 -26.57
C MET A 538 -9.41 13.75 -26.08
N PRO A 539 -9.88 13.89 -24.82
CA PRO A 539 -10.41 15.17 -24.34
C PRO A 539 -9.30 16.23 -24.27
N ALA A 540 -8.10 15.84 -23.83
CA ALA A 540 -6.96 16.75 -23.77
C ALA A 540 -6.61 17.33 -25.15
N ALA A 541 -6.61 16.49 -26.21
CA ALA A 541 -6.36 16.93 -27.57
C ALA A 541 -7.49 17.83 -28.11
N TYR A 542 -8.75 17.46 -27.86
CA TYR A 542 -9.91 18.17 -28.39
C TYR A 542 -10.03 19.59 -27.80
N PHE A 543 -10.07 19.71 -26.47
CA PHE A 543 -10.27 20.99 -25.79
C PHE A 543 -9.13 21.98 -26.01
N THR A 544 -7.92 21.49 -26.29
CA THR A 544 -6.78 22.36 -26.57
C THR A 544 -6.58 22.67 -28.05
N THR A 545 -7.48 22.21 -28.94
CA THR A 545 -7.41 22.48 -30.38
C THR A 545 -7.39 23.98 -30.71
N PRO A 546 -8.20 24.85 -30.07
CA PRO A 546 -8.14 26.30 -30.30
C PRO A 546 -6.75 26.89 -30.07
N ALA A 547 -6.08 26.49 -29.00
CA ALA A 547 -4.72 26.93 -28.67
C ALA A 547 -3.69 26.43 -29.70
N ASP A 548 -3.84 25.20 -30.19
CA ASP A 548 -2.97 24.62 -31.24
C ASP A 548 -3.14 25.36 -32.58
N VAL A 549 -4.37 25.74 -32.94
CA VAL A 549 -4.63 26.55 -34.15
C VAL A 549 -3.95 27.92 -34.03
N ILE A 550 -4.09 28.61 -32.90
CA ILE A 550 -3.43 29.91 -32.70
C ILE A 550 -1.90 29.77 -32.77
N LYS A 551 -1.34 28.76 -32.09
CA LYS A 551 0.11 28.47 -32.11
C LYS A 551 0.63 28.22 -33.51
N THR A 552 0.00 27.30 -34.24
CA THR A 552 0.44 26.92 -35.58
C THR A 552 0.37 28.10 -36.55
N ARG A 553 -0.66 28.96 -36.46
CA ARG A 553 -0.78 30.16 -37.31
C ARG A 553 0.28 31.22 -36.99
N LEU A 554 0.69 31.35 -35.72
CA LEU A 554 1.68 32.33 -35.26
C LEU A 554 3.13 31.90 -35.51
N GLN A 555 3.40 30.59 -35.51
CA GLN A 555 4.74 30.03 -35.75
C GLN A 555 5.07 29.81 -37.24
N VAL A 556 4.05 29.78 -38.11
CA VAL A 556 4.25 29.72 -39.57
C VAL A 556 4.63 31.10 -40.09
N GLU A 557 5.71 31.15 -40.88
CA GLU A 557 6.20 32.39 -41.46
C GLU A 557 5.21 32.96 -42.49
N ALA A 558 4.85 34.24 -42.34
CA ALA A 558 3.94 34.91 -43.27
C ALA A 558 4.65 35.16 -44.61
N LYS A 559 4.12 34.60 -45.71
CA LYS A 559 4.54 34.97 -47.07
C LYS A 559 4.04 36.39 -47.40
N LYS A 560 4.72 37.08 -48.33
CA LYS A 560 4.30 38.41 -48.84
C LYS A 560 2.81 38.38 -49.25
N GLY A 561 1.97 39.18 -48.59
CA GLY A 561 0.53 39.30 -48.87
C GLY A 561 -0.42 38.51 -47.94
N GLN A 562 0.08 37.85 -46.89
CA GLN A 562 -0.76 37.28 -45.81
C GLN A 562 -0.75 38.15 -44.54
N SER A 563 -1.83 38.10 -43.77
CA SER A 563 -1.94 38.78 -42.49
C SER A 563 -0.85 38.28 -41.54
N THR A 564 0.02 39.18 -41.12
CA THR A 564 1.00 38.93 -40.06
C THR A 564 0.29 38.97 -38.71
N TYR A 565 0.59 37.99 -37.86
CA TYR A 565 0.10 37.95 -36.49
C TYR A 565 1.19 38.46 -35.54
N THR A 566 0.86 39.47 -34.75
CA THR A 566 1.81 40.10 -33.83
C THR A 566 1.79 39.44 -32.44
N GLY A 567 0.69 38.78 -32.08
CA GLY A 567 0.53 38.09 -30.81
C GLY A 567 -0.69 37.16 -30.77
N ILE A 568 -0.88 36.47 -29.64
CA ILE A 568 -1.96 35.49 -29.43
C ILE A 568 -3.33 36.13 -29.57
N ILE A 569 -3.54 37.31 -28.97
CA ILE A 569 -4.82 38.03 -28.97
C ILE A 569 -5.15 38.55 -30.39
N ASP A 570 -4.14 39.06 -31.10
CA ASP A 570 -4.27 39.51 -32.49
C ASP A 570 -4.62 38.34 -33.42
N ALA A 571 -3.96 37.19 -33.24
CA ALA A 571 -4.29 35.97 -33.96
C ALA A 571 -5.71 35.48 -33.66
N ALA A 572 -6.12 35.42 -32.38
CA ALA A 572 -7.46 34.98 -32.01
C ALA A 572 -8.54 35.92 -32.58
N ARG A 573 -8.34 37.24 -32.49
CA ARG A 573 -9.30 38.22 -33.03
C ARG A 573 -9.42 38.11 -34.55
N LYS A 574 -8.30 38.05 -35.28
CA LYS A 574 -8.29 37.93 -36.74
C LYS A 574 -8.89 36.59 -37.22
N ILE A 575 -8.57 35.48 -36.56
CA ILE A 575 -9.15 34.16 -36.89
C ILE A 575 -10.67 34.19 -36.68
N TYR A 576 -11.14 34.77 -35.58
CA TYR A 576 -12.57 34.89 -35.31
C TYR A 576 -13.28 35.78 -36.34
N ALA A 577 -12.67 36.90 -36.73
CA ALA A 577 -13.25 37.84 -37.69
C ALA A 577 -13.22 37.34 -39.15
N GLU A 578 -12.15 36.63 -39.55
CA GLU A 578 -11.94 36.18 -40.94
C GLU A 578 -12.52 34.79 -41.22
N GLU A 579 -12.40 33.84 -40.29
CA GLU A 579 -12.76 32.42 -40.50
C GLU A 579 -13.91 31.93 -39.57
N GLY A 580 -14.29 32.72 -38.56
CA GLY A 580 -15.36 32.40 -37.61
C GLY A 580 -14.98 31.39 -36.51
N PHE A 581 -15.90 31.11 -35.58
CA PHE A 581 -15.64 30.26 -34.40
C PHE A 581 -15.25 28.82 -34.74
N ARG A 582 -15.80 28.25 -35.83
CA ARG A 582 -15.49 26.87 -36.26
C ARG A 582 -14.02 26.69 -36.69
N ALA A 583 -13.33 27.77 -37.05
CA ALA A 583 -11.92 27.73 -37.43
C ALA A 583 -11.00 27.28 -36.29
N PHE A 584 -11.34 27.60 -35.03
CA PHE A 584 -10.55 27.21 -33.86
C PHE A 584 -10.54 25.69 -33.60
N PHE A 585 -11.57 24.98 -34.03
CA PHE A 585 -11.66 23.51 -33.88
C PHE A 585 -11.26 22.77 -35.17
N LYS A 586 -10.84 23.50 -36.20
CA LYS A 586 -10.42 22.92 -37.49
C LYS A 586 -9.13 22.11 -37.29
N GLY A 587 -9.24 20.78 -37.44
CA GLY A 587 -8.14 19.84 -37.19
C GLY A 587 -8.22 19.10 -35.85
N GLY A 588 -9.28 19.30 -35.06
CA GLY A 588 -9.52 18.58 -33.80
C GLY A 588 -9.49 17.05 -33.95
N PRO A 589 -10.28 16.45 -34.86
CA PRO A 589 -10.25 15.01 -35.10
C PRO A 589 -8.86 14.50 -35.51
N ALA A 590 -8.17 15.21 -36.42
CA ALA A 590 -6.81 14.85 -36.83
C ALA A 590 -5.82 14.86 -35.65
N ARG A 591 -6.03 15.75 -34.67
CA ARG A 591 -5.23 15.80 -33.45
C ARG A 591 -5.54 14.65 -32.49
N ILE A 592 -6.80 14.24 -32.38
CA ILE A 592 -7.18 13.06 -31.59
C ILE A 592 -6.56 11.80 -32.20
N PHE A 593 -6.70 11.61 -33.51
CA PHE A 593 -6.13 10.48 -34.26
C PHE A 593 -4.61 10.41 -34.20
N ARG A 594 -3.94 11.55 -34.02
CA ARG A 594 -2.51 11.61 -33.71
C ARG A 594 -2.23 11.24 -32.24
N SER A 595 -2.84 11.97 -31.31
CA SER A 595 -2.42 11.97 -29.91
C SER A 595 -2.75 10.63 -29.24
N SER A 596 -3.94 10.08 -29.51
CA SER A 596 -4.44 8.89 -28.84
C SER A 596 -3.55 7.65 -29.08
N PRO A 597 -3.19 7.28 -30.33
CA PRO A 597 -2.24 6.18 -30.57
C PRO A 597 -0.85 6.47 -30.00
N GLN A 598 -0.37 7.72 -30.08
CA GLN A 598 0.97 8.07 -29.62
C GLN A 598 1.15 7.77 -28.12
N PHE A 599 0.19 8.20 -27.29
CA PHE A 599 0.23 7.98 -25.84
C PHE A 599 -0.01 6.51 -25.49
N GLY A 600 -0.95 5.84 -26.15
CA GLY A 600 -1.21 4.41 -25.93
C GLY A 600 0.01 3.54 -26.24
N THR A 601 0.66 3.73 -27.40
CA THR A 601 1.86 2.98 -27.79
C THR A 601 3.06 3.30 -26.90
N THR A 602 3.26 4.57 -26.52
CA THR A 602 4.37 4.95 -25.62
C THR A 602 4.28 4.20 -24.28
N LEU A 603 3.09 4.14 -23.68
CA LEU A 603 2.88 3.46 -22.41
C LEU A 603 2.98 1.94 -22.53
N MET A 604 2.43 1.37 -23.61
CA MET A 604 2.56 -0.05 -23.92
C MET A 604 4.03 -0.47 -24.04
N VAL A 605 4.82 0.29 -24.81
CA VAL A 605 6.25 0.00 -25.02
C VAL A 605 7.04 0.19 -23.73
N TYR A 606 6.71 1.21 -22.91
CA TYR A 606 7.33 1.41 -21.61
C TYR A 606 7.14 0.21 -20.68
N GLU A 607 5.91 -0.29 -20.58
CA GLU A 607 5.57 -1.48 -19.77
C GLU A 607 6.26 -2.75 -20.30
N VAL A 608 6.26 -2.95 -21.62
CA VAL A 608 6.94 -4.10 -22.24
C VAL A 608 8.45 -4.04 -21.98
N LEU A 609 9.07 -2.88 -22.10
CA LEU A 609 10.51 -2.72 -21.84
C LEU A 609 10.85 -2.90 -20.35
N GLN A 610 9.99 -2.43 -19.45
CA GLN A 610 10.14 -2.70 -18.00
C GLN A 610 10.05 -4.19 -17.68
N ARG A 611 9.18 -4.95 -18.36
CA ARG A 611 9.08 -6.40 -18.20
C ARG A 611 10.25 -7.15 -18.83
N ALA A 612 10.78 -6.66 -19.95
CA ALA A 612 11.87 -7.29 -20.69
C ALA A 612 13.25 -7.05 -20.05
N PHE A 613 13.45 -5.89 -19.42
CA PHE A 613 14.73 -5.50 -18.82
C PHE A 613 14.57 -5.12 -17.34
N PRO A 614 14.10 -6.02 -16.46
CA PRO A 614 13.89 -5.68 -15.05
C PRO A 614 15.21 -5.23 -14.41
N TYR A 615 15.25 -4.01 -13.88
CA TYR A 615 16.32 -3.55 -13.00
C TYR A 615 16.03 -4.05 -11.58
N ASP A 616 17.02 -4.69 -10.94
CA ASP A 616 16.99 -5.36 -9.61
C ASP A 616 16.73 -4.39 -8.43
N GLY A 617 15.64 -3.64 -8.52
CA GLY A 617 15.18 -2.65 -7.53
C GLY A 617 13.94 -1.88 -7.98
N ALA A 618 13.44 -2.10 -9.21
CA ALA A 618 12.23 -1.47 -9.72
C ALA A 618 10.97 -2.37 -9.62
N GLN A 619 11.15 -3.69 -9.59
CA GLN A 619 10.05 -4.66 -9.38
C GLN A 619 9.73 -4.89 -7.89
N GLU A 620 10.56 -4.35 -7.01
CA GLU A 620 10.49 -4.46 -5.56
C GLU A 620 9.32 -3.69 -4.93
N THR A 621 8.56 -2.83 -5.62
CA THR A 621 7.56 -2.01 -4.88
C THR A 621 6.20 -2.68 -4.68
N ALA A 622 5.82 -3.69 -5.48
CA ALA A 622 4.50 -4.32 -5.40
C ALA A 622 4.55 -5.77 -4.91
N GLN A 623 5.49 -6.57 -5.43
CA GLN A 623 5.71 -7.93 -4.95
C GLN A 623 6.27 -7.92 -3.53
N GLN A 624 7.06 -6.92 -3.18
CA GLN A 624 7.65 -6.74 -1.86
C GLN A 624 6.75 -5.95 -0.90
N ALA A 625 5.58 -5.44 -1.33
CA ALA A 625 4.53 -4.94 -0.45
C ALA A 625 3.62 -6.10 0.01
N LEU A 626 3.22 -6.97 -0.93
CA LEU A 626 2.53 -8.23 -0.64
C LEU A 626 3.44 -9.27 0.02
N ALA A 627 4.71 -9.29 -0.37
CA ALA A 627 5.74 -10.02 0.35
C ALA A 627 6.35 -9.19 1.48
N HIS A 628 6.03 -7.91 1.72
CA HIS A 628 6.42 -7.26 2.99
C HIS A 628 5.58 -7.84 4.11
N THR A 629 4.30 -8.08 3.85
CA THR A 629 3.43 -8.73 4.84
C THR A 629 3.86 -10.17 5.13
N ARG A 630 4.68 -10.79 4.27
CA ARG A 630 5.18 -12.18 4.44
C ARG A 630 6.69 -12.30 4.70
N ASN A 631 7.49 -11.31 4.29
CA ASN A 631 8.96 -11.24 4.40
C ASN A 631 9.43 -10.04 5.25
N LEU A 632 8.55 -9.37 6.01
CA LEU A 632 8.94 -8.61 7.22
C LEU A 632 9.46 -9.53 8.35
N ALA A 633 9.73 -10.80 8.07
CA ALA A 633 10.62 -11.61 8.89
C ALA A 633 12.07 -11.37 8.44
N HIS A 634 12.56 -10.14 8.56
CA HIS A 634 14.02 -9.96 8.62
C HIS A 634 14.47 -10.67 9.91
N VAL A 635 15.56 -11.43 9.82
CA VAL A 635 16.01 -12.43 10.81
C VAL A 635 16.34 -11.86 12.21
N ASP A 636 16.32 -10.54 12.37
CA ASP A 636 16.42 -9.83 13.66
C ASP A 636 15.05 -9.60 14.34
N ASP A 637 13.94 -9.83 13.64
CA ASP A 637 12.55 -9.67 14.09
C ASP A 637 11.93 -10.99 14.63
N LEU A 638 12.64 -12.11 14.48
CA LEU A 638 12.15 -13.43 14.92
C LEU A 638 12.04 -13.50 16.45
N SER A 639 13.05 -13.04 17.20
CA SER A 639 13.03 -13.03 18.67
C SER A 639 11.95 -12.10 19.21
N TYR A 640 11.68 -10.97 18.54
CA TYR A 640 10.57 -10.07 18.89
C TYR A 640 9.21 -10.71 18.60
N LEU A 641 9.05 -11.36 17.45
CA LEU A 641 7.83 -12.07 17.07
C LEU A 641 7.54 -13.24 18.01
N GLN A 642 8.57 -13.99 18.39
CA GLN A 642 8.49 -15.08 19.37
C GLN A 642 8.15 -14.56 20.76
N SER A 643 8.81 -13.49 21.23
CA SER A 643 8.50 -12.85 22.52
C SER A 643 7.06 -12.31 22.56
N LYS A 644 6.61 -11.73 21.45
CA LYS A 644 5.24 -11.25 21.29
C LYS A 644 4.22 -12.40 21.34
N ASN A 645 4.48 -13.50 20.64
CA ASN A 645 3.59 -14.66 20.66
C ASN A 645 3.53 -15.30 22.04
N ALA A 646 4.67 -15.41 22.73
CA ALA A 646 4.72 -15.87 24.11
C ALA A 646 3.92 -14.97 25.07
N LEU A 647 3.90 -13.66 24.83
CA LEU A 647 3.09 -12.74 25.63
C LEU A 647 1.59 -12.85 25.30
N LYS A 648 1.21 -13.20 24.06
CA LYS A 648 -0.21 -13.33 23.66
C LYS A 648 -0.95 -14.36 24.50
N ILE A 649 -0.36 -15.52 24.79
CA ILE A 649 -1.06 -16.56 25.59
C ILE A 649 -1.25 -16.12 27.05
N LEU A 650 -0.36 -15.28 27.58
CA LEU A 650 -0.53 -14.69 28.90
C LEU A 650 -1.62 -13.61 28.89
N LEU A 651 -1.75 -12.87 27.80
CA LEU A 651 -2.82 -11.87 27.63
C LEU A 651 -4.17 -12.48 27.31
N ASP A 652 -4.16 -13.71 26.78
CA ASP A 652 -5.34 -14.54 26.65
C ASP A 652 -5.96 -14.85 28.02
N VAL A 653 -5.16 -14.89 29.08
CA VAL A 653 -5.68 -14.99 30.45
C VAL A 653 -6.41 -13.71 30.87
N HIS A 654 -5.79 -12.54 30.64
CA HIS A 654 -6.38 -11.23 30.89
C HIS A 654 -5.65 -10.12 30.10
N TYR A 655 -6.36 -9.19 29.46
CA TYR A 655 -5.71 -8.14 28.63
C TYR A 655 -4.73 -7.23 29.41
N LYS A 656 -4.99 -6.98 30.70
CA LYS A 656 -4.09 -6.25 31.63
C LYS A 656 -3.06 -7.12 32.36
N PHE A 657 -2.91 -8.39 32.00
CA PHE A 657 -1.97 -9.28 32.66
C PHE A 657 -0.55 -8.67 32.63
N GLY A 658 0.07 -8.50 33.80
CA GLY A 658 1.39 -7.89 33.96
C GLY A 658 1.46 -6.37 34.09
N ILE A 659 0.34 -5.66 34.04
CA ILE A 659 0.32 -4.22 34.34
C ILE A 659 0.38 -4.05 35.85
N VAL A 660 1.59 -3.94 36.40
CA VAL A 660 1.80 -3.69 37.83
C VAL A 660 1.54 -2.20 38.10
N PRO A 661 0.56 -1.81 38.94
CA PRO A 661 0.41 -0.42 39.35
C PRO A 661 1.70 0.04 40.04
N PRO A 662 2.14 1.30 39.87
CA PRO A 662 3.47 1.78 40.29
C PRO A 662 3.82 1.58 41.78
N ASN A 663 2.89 1.15 42.63
CA ASN A 663 3.09 0.89 44.06
C ASN A 663 2.77 -0.56 44.51
N ALA A 664 2.52 -1.51 43.61
CA ALA A 664 2.29 -2.90 43.99
C ALA A 664 3.62 -3.69 43.99
N LYS A 665 4.16 -3.99 45.17
CA LYS A 665 5.14 -5.06 45.31
C LYS A 665 4.42 -6.38 45.02
N ILE A 666 4.92 -7.15 44.05
CA ILE A 666 4.55 -8.56 43.91
C ILE A 666 4.97 -9.22 45.24
N PRO A 667 4.08 -9.92 45.96
CA PRO A 667 4.42 -10.48 47.26
C PRO A 667 5.57 -11.48 47.08
N SER A 668 6.65 -11.25 47.81
CA SER A 668 7.78 -12.17 47.92
C SER A 668 7.27 -13.49 48.49
N ALA A 669 7.54 -14.60 47.81
CA ALA A 669 7.41 -15.94 48.39
C ALA A 669 8.52 -16.14 49.44
N SER A 670 8.41 -15.42 50.54
CA SER A 670 9.16 -15.59 51.79
C SER A 670 8.66 -14.55 52.79
N THR A 671 7.48 -14.79 53.37
CA THR A 671 7.21 -14.51 54.78
C THR A 671 5.88 -15.17 55.15
N SER A 672 6.00 -16.09 56.12
CA SER A 672 5.01 -16.96 56.79
C SER A 672 4.29 -17.99 55.93
#